data_AF-A0A4P2U104-F1
#
_entry.id   AF-A0A4P2U104-F1
#
_cell.length_a   1.000
_cell.length_b   1.000
_cell.length_c   1.000
_cell.angle_alpha   90.00
_cell.angle_beta   90.00
_cell.angle_gamma   90.00
#
_symmetry.space_group_name_H-M   'P 1'
#
loop_
_entity.id
_entity.type
_entity.pdbx_description
1 polymer ?
#
loop_
_entity_poly.entity_id
_entity_poly.type
_entity_poly.pdbx_seq_one_letter_code
_entity_poly.pdbx_strand_id
1 'polypeptide(L)'
;MSMDFSVGNARWKQGSEGDEALELRIPIVLPPSVRPRDLTVEIKDLAVLCVRHKNTSILQWRLHDSVTAEVEWRVENEETLILDLVKKSPSVWPCLLDLPMDPNCQLFVGRAELDRLFLEQYPSLPPVSSGEGAATTAEVEQGGNVEKKSDDASNSPATVAKKLDANNEDMDLDKMLEEAAKEVTGVTEEEGGNGENDEDEDNKRKFIQADLDNYRHEAEEITKKLLEVNGKLEMGVEDGVTKEMSEQKSVLEKMLQVHNTIREMRTQPSSLDNFITLTKLEINKARINVGEMAEEEEEAFADDMEREMSAQQLMVTGLQRFENQEIISALHYLRLAAIHHNHSQSTVVLYSIYAQLGSPRGPFLLLKHALRDDELDAVTNLKVGELFDTGARLFLPLFPAALFFYQRAAQAGSVHAMLALAQLFLRGCTSTTMTSEAQRKQLMSLEKYHGWLRQAKDRGCGSAYFVEATMYLRGEHGYGKSYQMAKELLDKAAATQPETASRAPQLYVMLENLRQEEERAKVGRGANGLDEGEDITTATNSTNPANSATAINGTRAPANGDHSVQVTSSIERLNNIAAARNTSGGTARGSGAMLRSKKMASGGGGKAFWEKVVTTGLAFYSIYTLAFPIRIMVLPHFYMLISQFIDRVPWLSASPPPMQF
;
A
#
# COMPACT_ATOMS: atom_id res chain seq x y z
N MET A 1 -33.27 29.41 2.88
CA MET A 1 -33.29 28.19 3.71
C MET A 1 -32.56 27.10 2.93
N SER A 2 -31.23 27.06 3.01
CA SER A 2 -30.47 25.92 2.51
C SER A 2 -30.31 24.95 3.69
N MET A 3 -31.25 24.01 3.83
CA MET A 3 -30.80 22.74 4.40
C MET A 3 -29.82 22.19 3.39
N ASP A 4 -28.57 21.98 3.78
CA ASP A 4 -27.61 21.29 2.95
C ASP A 4 -28.21 19.94 2.58
N PHE A 5 -28.61 19.77 1.31
CA PHE A 5 -29.15 18.52 0.77
C PHE A 5 -28.01 17.50 0.58
N SER A 6 -27.20 17.31 1.64
CA SER A 6 -26.21 16.25 1.75
C SER A 6 -26.94 14.91 1.85
N VAL A 7 -26.39 13.88 1.17
CA VAL A 7 -26.86 12.50 1.32
C VAL A 7 -26.67 11.99 2.75
N GLY A 8 -25.82 12.63 3.56
CA GLY A 8 -25.64 12.30 4.96
C GLY A 8 -26.94 12.24 5.77
N ASN A 9 -27.96 13.00 5.34
CA ASN A 9 -29.29 13.01 5.97
C ASN A 9 -30.31 12.10 5.27
N ALA A 10 -30.04 11.67 4.04
CA ALA A 10 -30.86 10.71 3.33
C ALA A 10 -30.53 9.27 3.73
N ARG A 11 -31.48 8.36 3.52
CA ARG A 11 -31.27 6.92 3.67
C ARG A 11 -31.40 6.31 2.28
N TRP A 12 -30.48 5.44 1.92
CA TRP A 12 -30.61 4.69 0.69
C TRP A 12 -30.26 3.22 0.96
N LYS A 13 -30.78 2.36 0.10
CA LYS A 13 -30.61 0.92 0.20
C LYS A 13 -30.39 0.36 -1.20
N GLN A 14 -29.50 -0.60 -1.30
CA GLN A 14 -29.35 -1.42 -2.51
C GLN A 14 -29.34 -2.91 -2.15
N GLY A 15 -29.61 -3.75 -3.13
CA GLY A 15 -29.44 -5.19 -2.99
C GLY A 15 -27.97 -5.65 -2.97
N SER A 16 -27.77 -6.95 -2.76
CA SER A 16 -26.46 -7.60 -2.88
C SER A 16 -26.00 -7.69 -4.34
N GLU A 17 -24.79 -8.20 -4.57
CA GLU A 17 -24.30 -8.47 -5.93
C GLU A 17 -25.33 -9.27 -6.75
N GLY A 18 -25.63 -8.79 -7.97
CA GLY A 18 -26.65 -9.37 -8.84
C GLY A 18 -28.04 -8.75 -8.71
N ASP A 19 -28.29 -7.91 -7.70
CA ASP A 19 -29.56 -7.20 -7.51
C ASP A 19 -29.47 -5.77 -8.04
N GLU A 20 -30.44 -5.41 -8.87
CA GLU A 20 -30.54 -4.12 -9.55
C GLU A 20 -31.40 -3.11 -8.76
N ALA A 21 -32.09 -3.54 -7.71
CA ALA A 21 -32.98 -2.68 -6.93
C ALA A 21 -32.20 -1.61 -6.13
N LEU A 22 -32.69 -0.37 -6.20
CA LEU A 22 -32.16 0.79 -5.49
C LEU A 22 -33.33 1.59 -4.89
N GLU A 23 -33.36 1.75 -3.57
CA GLU A 23 -34.38 2.52 -2.86
C GLU A 23 -33.73 3.76 -2.23
N LEU A 24 -34.27 4.95 -2.50
CA LEU A 24 -33.83 6.21 -1.91
C LEU A 24 -34.95 6.78 -1.03
N ARG A 25 -34.59 7.20 0.18
CA ARG A 25 -35.47 7.93 1.12
C ARG A 25 -34.84 9.26 1.45
N ILE A 26 -35.37 10.31 0.87
CA ILE A 26 -34.84 11.67 0.93
C ILE A 26 -35.76 12.51 1.80
N PRO A 27 -35.27 13.05 2.94
CA PRO A 27 -36.00 14.05 3.70
C PRO A 27 -36.23 15.28 2.82
N ILE A 28 -37.49 15.69 2.68
CA ILE A 28 -37.88 16.87 1.92
C ILE A 28 -38.72 17.80 2.78
N VAL A 29 -38.46 19.10 2.70
CA VAL A 29 -39.30 20.12 3.35
C VAL A 29 -40.11 20.81 2.24
N LEU A 30 -41.39 20.45 2.14
CA LEU A 30 -42.30 21.08 1.20
C LEU A 30 -42.86 22.38 1.79
N PRO A 31 -42.90 23.49 1.04
CA PRO A 31 -43.61 24.68 1.50
C PRO A 31 -45.09 24.37 1.76
N PRO A 32 -45.77 25.04 2.71
CA PRO A 32 -47.14 24.72 3.14
C PRO A 32 -48.22 24.77 2.04
N SER A 33 -47.89 25.32 0.87
CA SER A 33 -48.77 25.45 -0.30
C SER A 33 -48.52 24.41 -1.39
N VAL A 34 -47.50 23.58 -1.26
CA VAL A 34 -47.08 22.61 -2.28
C VAL A 34 -47.62 21.23 -1.90
N ARG A 35 -48.49 20.67 -2.73
CA ARG A 35 -48.94 19.28 -2.54
C ARG A 35 -47.89 18.34 -3.13
N PRO A 36 -47.71 17.12 -2.58
CA PRO A 36 -46.81 16.13 -3.17
C PRO A 36 -47.02 15.87 -4.66
N ARG A 37 -48.28 15.94 -5.13
CA ARG A 37 -48.64 15.76 -6.55
C ARG A 37 -48.14 16.87 -7.49
N ASP A 38 -47.72 18.01 -6.94
CA ASP A 38 -47.19 19.14 -7.72
C ASP A 38 -45.69 18.98 -7.98
N LEU A 39 -45.04 17.94 -7.43
CA LEU A 39 -43.64 17.61 -7.68
C LEU A 39 -43.45 16.92 -9.01
N THR A 40 -42.34 17.23 -9.67
CA THR A 40 -41.84 16.53 -10.85
C THR A 40 -40.54 15.84 -10.48
N VAL A 41 -40.51 14.51 -10.58
CA VAL A 41 -39.34 13.67 -10.33
C VAL A 41 -38.96 13.01 -11.65
N GLU A 42 -37.71 13.20 -12.10
CA GLU A 42 -37.22 12.66 -13.36
C GLU A 42 -35.74 12.25 -13.25
N ILE A 43 -35.33 11.26 -14.04
CA ILE A 43 -33.91 10.95 -14.29
C ILE A 43 -33.50 11.54 -15.64
N LYS A 44 -32.51 12.45 -15.62
CA LYS A 44 -31.85 12.95 -16.82
C LYS A 44 -30.58 12.17 -17.10
N ASP A 45 -30.29 11.97 -18.39
CA ASP A 45 -29.07 11.31 -18.87
C ASP A 45 -28.78 9.97 -18.19
N LEU A 46 -29.84 9.29 -17.74
CA LEU A 46 -29.81 8.03 -17.00
C LEU A 46 -29.06 8.06 -15.65
N ALA A 47 -28.49 9.17 -15.23
CA ALA A 47 -27.68 9.24 -14.00
C ALA A 47 -27.98 10.46 -13.12
N VAL A 48 -28.81 11.41 -13.56
CA VAL A 48 -29.08 12.66 -12.83
C VAL A 48 -30.51 12.68 -12.31
N LEU A 49 -30.68 12.43 -11.01
CA LEU A 49 -31.96 12.58 -10.33
C LEU A 49 -32.30 14.06 -10.15
N CYS A 50 -33.45 14.48 -10.67
CA CYS A 50 -33.98 15.83 -10.52
C CYS A 50 -35.35 15.80 -9.82
N VAL A 51 -35.48 16.56 -8.74
CA VAL A 51 -36.77 16.82 -8.07
C VAL A 51 -37.07 18.31 -8.20
N ARG A 52 -38.20 18.65 -8.83
CA ARG A 52 -38.61 20.04 -9.07
C ARG A 52 -40.03 20.30 -8.62
N HIS A 53 -40.31 21.55 -8.33
CA HIS A 53 -41.66 22.08 -8.22
C HIS A 53 -41.78 23.27 -9.17
N LYS A 54 -42.60 23.13 -10.23
CA LYS A 54 -42.69 24.10 -11.34
C LYS A 54 -41.29 24.36 -11.94
N ASN A 55 -40.82 25.60 -11.89
CA ASN A 55 -39.51 26.01 -12.42
C ASN A 55 -38.39 25.97 -11.38
N THR A 56 -38.68 25.61 -10.12
CA THR A 56 -37.70 25.60 -9.03
C THR A 56 -37.15 24.19 -8.84
N SER A 57 -35.81 24.04 -8.95
CA SER A 57 -35.13 22.81 -8.59
C SER A 57 -35.04 22.69 -7.07
N ILE A 58 -35.58 21.61 -6.52
CA ILE A 58 -35.50 21.29 -5.08
C ILE A 58 -34.25 20.46 -4.82
N LEU A 59 -34.01 19.47 -5.67
CA LEU A 59 -32.91 18.52 -5.56
C LEU A 59 -32.35 18.21 -6.94
N GLN A 60 -31.02 18.15 -7.05
CA GLN A 60 -30.35 17.60 -8.21
C GLN A 60 -29.13 16.82 -7.76
N TRP A 61 -29.16 15.50 -7.98
CA TRP A 61 -28.09 14.58 -7.59
C TRP A 61 -27.61 13.80 -8.81
N ARG A 62 -26.29 13.69 -8.95
CA ARG A 62 -25.67 12.76 -9.91
C ARG A 62 -25.41 11.45 -9.17
N LEU A 63 -26.13 10.41 -9.58
CA LEU A 63 -25.98 9.06 -9.07
C LEU A 63 -24.64 8.47 -9.51
N HIS A 64 -24.21 7.42 -8.81
CA HIS A 64 -22.93 6.76 -9.06
C HIS A 64 -22.83 6.18 -10.48
N ASP A 65 -23.91 5.56 -10.97
CA ASP A 65 -23.96 5.01 -12.32
C ASP A 65 -25.39 5.09 -12.89
N SER A 66 -25.57 4.61 -14.11
CA SER A 66 -26.80 4.66 -14.87
C SER A 66 -27.91 3.82 -14.25
N VAL A 67 -29.12 4.39 -14.19
CA VAL A 67 -30.38 3.76 -13.80
C VAL A 67 -31.37 3.78 -14.97
N THR A 68 -32.50 3.10 -14.81
CA THR A 68 -33.65 3.20 -15.72
C THR A 68 -34.24 4.60 -15.71
N ALA A 69 -34.79 5.04 -16.85
CA ALA A 69 -35.43 6.35 -16.95
C ALA A 69 -36.78 6.40 -16.19
N GLU A 70 -37.44 5.26 -16.04
CA GLU A 70 -38.68 5.12 -15.27
C GLU A 70 -38.36 5.18 -13.77
N VAL A 71 -39.10 6.04 -13.06
CA VAL A 71 -38.98 6.24 -11.61
C VAL A 71 -40.34 6.10 -10.97
N GLU A 72 -40.45 5.14 -10.05
CA GLU A 72 -41.58 5.10 -9.13
C GLU A 72 -41.24 5.92 -7.89
N TRP A 73 -42.13 6.84 -7.50
CA TRP A 73 -41.91 7.67 -6.33
C TRP A 73 -43.20 7.95 -5.57
N ARG A 74 -43.06 8.16 -4.27
CA ARG A 74 -44.14 8.54 -3.36
C ARG A 74 -43.62 9.44 -2.26
N VAL A 75 -44.51 10.19 -1.61
CA VAL A 75 -44.17 10.98 -0.42
C VAL A 75 -44.87 10.36 0.79
N GLU A 76 -44.11 9.95 1.78
CA GLU A 76 -44.60 9.44 3.06
C GLU A 76 -44.58 10.55 4.12
N ASN A 77 -45.67 10.67 4.88
CA ASN A 77 -45.84 11.61 5.99
C ASN A 77 -45.57 13.09 5.65
N GLU A 78 -45.69 13.49 4.38
CA GLU A 78 -45.39 14.84 3.86
C GLU A 78 -43.93 15.31 4.04
N GLU A 79 -43.05 14.47 4.60
CA GLU A 79 -41.68 14.82 4.99
C GLU A 79 -40.61 13.98 4.28
N THR A 80 -40.95 12.82 3.72
CA THR A 80 -39.98 11.92 3.10
C THR A 80 -40.39 11.53 1.69
N LEU A 81 -39.54 11.85 0.71
CA LEU A 81 -39.64 11.38 -0.66
C LEU A 81 -38.99 10.00 -0.76
N ILE A 82 -39.74 9.01 -1.22
CA ILE A 82 -39.24 7.67 -1.50
C ILE A 82 -39.21 7.46 -3.00
N LEU A 83 -38.06 6.99 -3.50
CA LEU A 83 -37.84 6.65 -4.89
C LEU A 83 -37.39 5.20 -4.99
N ASP A 84 -38.06 4.45 -5.85
CA ASP A 84 -37.69 3.09 -6.22
C ASP A 84 -37.11 3.14 -7.65
N LEU A 85 -35.83 2.78 -7.76
CA LEU A 85 -35.00 2.87 -8.96
C LEU A 85 -34.42 1.49 -9.32
N VAL A 86 -34.09 1.30 -10.60
CA VAL A 86 -33.43 0.08 -11.09
C VAL A 86 -32.09 0.45 -11.73
N LYS A 87 -31.00 -0.12 -11.23
CA LYS A 87 -29.65 0.05 -11.78
C LYS A 87 -29.55 -0.65 -13.13
N LYS A 88 -28.80 -0.07 -14.08
CA LYS A 88 -28.47 -0.77 -15.34
C LYS A 88 -27.35 -1.79 -15.18
N SER A 89 -26.51 -1.60 -14.18
CA SER A 89 -25.45 -2.55 -13.82
C SER A 89 -25.83 -3.26 -12.52
N PRO A 90 -25.71 -4.60 -12.45
CA PRO A 90 -25.96 -5.36 -11.23
C PRO A 90 -24.85 -5.21 -10.18
N SER A 91 -23.82 -4.39 -10.45
CA SER A 91 -22.73 -4.13 -9.52
C SER A 91 -23.20 -3.37 -8.28
N VAL A 92 -22.57 -3.66 -7.15
CA VAL A 92 -22.79 -2.94 -5.89
C VAL A 92 -22.11 -1.58 -5.97
N TRP A 93 -22.84 -0.50 -5.69
CA TRP A 93 -22.30 0.85 -5.69
C TRP A 93 -21.56 1.15 -4.38
N PRO A 94 -20.33 1.72 -4.42
CA PRO A 94 -19.58 2.06 -3.21
C PRO A 94 -20.15 3.27 -2.46
N CYS A 95 -20.87 4.15 -3.17
CA CYS A 95 -21.54 5.34 -2.67
C CYS A 95 -22.76 5.66 -3.55
N LEU A 96 -23.63 6.56 -3.09
CA LEU A 96 -24.80 6.98 -3.86
C LEU A 96 -24.43 8.00 -4.94
N LEU A 97 -23.53 8.93 -4.60
CA LEU A 97 -23.12 10.03 -5.48
C LEU A 97 -21.71 9.82 -5.99
N ASP A 98 -21.53 9.97 -7.30
CA ASP A 98 -20.22 10.10 -7.92
C ASP A 98 -20.04 11.53 -8.43
N LEU A 99 -19.37 12.33 -7.62
CA LEU A 99 -19.16 13.76 -7.85
C LEU A 99 -17.74 14.16 -7.47
N PRO A 100 -17.02 14.86 -8.38
CA PRO A 100 -15.71 15.39 -8.07
C PRO A 100 -15.81 16.39 -6.91
N MET A 101 -14.74 16.49 -6.13
CA MET A 101 -14.65 17.49 -5.06
C MET A 101 -14.23 18.83 -5.62
N ASP A 102 -14.64 19.91 -4.95
CA ASP A 102 -14.06 21.22 -5.18
C ASP A 102 -12.54 21.17 -4.92
N PRO A 103 -11.68 21.53 -5.90
CA PRO A 103 -10.23 21.59 -5.73
C PRO A 103 -9.78 22.46 -4.55
N ASN A 104 -10.62 23.41 -4.12
CA ASN A 104 -10.33 24.33 -3.01
C ASN A 104 -10.85 23.81 -1.65
N CYS A 105 -11.28 22.55 -1.56
CA CYS A 105 -11.71 21.96 -0.29
C CYS A 105 -10.59 22.05 0.76
N GLN A 106 -10.93 22.56 1.95
CA GLN A 106 -9.97 22.81 3.04
C GLN A 106 -9.27 21.55 3.56
N LEU A 107 -9.80 20.36 3.24
CA LEU A 107 -9.19 19.09 3.59
C LEU A 107 -7.97 18.74 2.72
N PHE A 108 -7.85 19.37 1.54
CA PHE A 108 -6.69 19.20 0.69
C PHE A 108 -5.46 19.90 1.28
N VAL A 109 -4.32 19.24 1.10
CA VAL A 109 -3.01 19.73 1.53
C VAL A 109 -2.37 20.37 0.32
N GLY A 110 -2.08 21.66 0.45
CA GLY A 110 -1.51 22.44 -0.64
C GLY A 110 -0.09 22.01 -0.98
N ARG A 111 0.34 22.39 -2.19
CA ARG A 111 1.64 22.01 -2.73
C ARG A 111 2.83 22.36 -1.83
N ALA A 112 2.84 23.56 -1.25
CA ALA A 112 3.91 24.01 -0.36
C ALA A 112 4.05 23.11 0.88
N GLU A 113 2.94 22.62 1.42
CA GLU A 113 2.97 21.72 2.57
C GLU A 113 3.40 20.31 2.17
N LEU A 114 3.01 19.82 0.99
CA LEU A 114 3.54 18.57 0.44
C LEU A 114 5.07 18.65 0.26
N ASP A 115 5.58 19.74 -0.32
CA ASP A 115 7.01 19.94 -0.52
C ASP A 115 7.76 20.01 0.83
N ARG A 116 7.18 20.65 1.85
CA ARG A 116 7.72 20.63 3.23
C ARG A 116 7.81 19.20 3.77
N LEU A 117 6.76 18.40 3.60
CA LEU A 117 6.74 17.00 4.05
C LEU A 117 7.75 16.12 3.28
N PHE A 118 7.96 16.37 1.98
CA PHE A 118 8.99 15.68 1.20
C PHE A 118 10.41 16.02 1.67
N LEU A 119 10.69 17.29 1.98
CA LEU A 119 11.98 17.70 2.55
C LEU A 119 12.26 17.00 3.88
N GLU A 120 11.22 16.82 4.70
CA GLU A 120 11.33 16.22 6.02
C GLU A 120 11.54 14.69 5.97
N GLN A 121 10.77 13.98 5.14
CA GLN A 121 10.78 12.51 5.07
C GLN A 121 11.76 11.93 4.06
N TYR A 122 12.24 12.75 3.12
CA TYR A 122 13.15 12.30 2.06
C TYR A 122 14.29 13.31 1.89
N PRO A 123 15.21 13.43 2.88
CA PRO A 123 16.25 14.46 2.85
C PRO A 123 17.16 14.32 1.62
N SER A 124 17.70 15.46 1.16
CA SER A 124 18.64 15.51 0.05
C SER A 124 19.99 14.88 0.43
N LEU A 125 20.64 14.26 -0.55
CA LEU A 125 21.96 13.68 -0.38
C LEU A 125 23.05 14.75 -0.51
N PRO A 126 24.22 14.54 0.13
CA PRO A 126 25.36 15.44 -0.06
C PRO A 126 25.79 15.49 -1.54
N PRO A 127 26.45 16.60 -1.96
CA PRO A 127 26.97 16.74 -3.31
C PRO A 127 27.87 15.55 -3.69
N VAL A 128 27.82 15.15 -4.96
CA VAL A 128 28.75 14.13 -5.46
C VAL A 128 30.15 14.73 -5.41
N SER A 129 31.02 14.20 -4.55
CA SER A 129 32.40 14.67 -4.49
C SER A 129 33.09 14.34 -5.82
N SER A 130 33.83 15.30 -6.37
CA SER A 130 34.51 15.19 -7.67
C SER A 130 35.60 14.10 -7.76
N GLY A 131 35.72 13.24 -6.75
CA GLY A 131 36.60 12.07 -6.72
C GLY A 131 35.90 10.73 -6.99
N GLU A 132 34.57 10.64 -6.91
CA GLU A 132 33.84 9.37 -7.13
C GLU A 132 33.41 9.16 -8.60
N GLY A 133 33.49 10.21 -9.44
CA GLY A 133 33.14 10.15 -10.86
C GLY A 133 34.31 10.31 -11.84
N ALA A 134 35.56 10.41 -11.37
CA ALA A 134 36.70 10.81 -12.19
C ALA A 134 37.99 10.00 -11.96
N ALA A 135 37.90 8.78 -11.42
CA ALA A 135 39.04 7.88 -11.29
C ALA A 135 38.97 6.75 -12.33
N THR A 136 38.88 7.07 -13.62
CA THR A 136 39.14 6.11 -14.72
C THR A 136 39.32 6.81 -16.06
N THR A 137 40.16 7.84 -16.15
CA THR A 137 40.83 8.19 -17.42
C THR A 137 41.99 9.15 -17.16
N ALA A 138 43.19 8.74 -17.60
CA ALA A 138 44.49 9.44 -17.55
C ALA A 138 45.15 9.40 -16.14
N GLU A 139 46.39 8.94 -15.92
CA GLU A 139 47.58 8.87 -16.77
C GLU A 139 48.48 7.69 -16.35
N VAL A 140 48.91 6.90 -17.34
CA VAL A 140 50.17 6.16 -17.29
C VAL A 140 51.05 6.82 -18.33
N GLU A 141 52.09 7.56 -17.92
CA GLU A 141 53.40 7.55 -18.58
C GLU A 141 54.46 8.33 -17.79
N GLN A 142 55.48 7.56 -17.37
CA GLN A 142 56.91 7.87 -17.31
C GLN A 142 57.44 9.07 -16.48
N GLY A 143 58.07 8.71 -15.35
CA GLY A 143 59.52 8.79 -15.18
C GLY A 143 60.20 10.16 -15.19
N GLY A 144 60.85 10.53 -14.08
CA GLY A 144 61.88 11.59 -14.12
C GLY A 144 62.17 12.29 -12.81
N ASN A 145 63.16 11.75 -12.12
CA ASN A 145 63.97 12.27 -11.02
C ASN A 145 64.31 13.79 -11.06
N VAL A 146 64.67 14.32 -9.87
CA VAL A 146 65.62 15.43 -9.56
C VAL A 146 65.05 16.76 -9.01
N GLU A 147 65.15 16.85 -7.67
CA GLU A 147 65.81 17.89 -6.85
C GLU A 147 65.14 19.22 -6.45
N LYS A 148 65.05 19.37 -5.11
CA LYS A 148 65.61 20.44 -4.22
C LYS A 148 65.11 21.87 -4.44
N LYS A 149 64.83 22.67 -3.42
CA LYS A 149 65.47 22.87 -2.09
C LYS A 149 64.50 23.81 -1.31
N SER A 150 64.12 23.49 -0.07
CA SER A 150 64.79 23.92 1.19
C SER A 150 64.26 25.28 1.68
N ASP A 151 64.19 25.67 2.95
CA ASP A 151 64.64 25.22 4.28
C ASP A 151 63.51 25.67 5.28
N ASP A 152 63.43 25.39 6.58
CA ASP A 152 64.48 25.20 7.58
C ASP A 152 63.89 24.73 8.94
N ALA A 153 64.78 24.08 9.71
CA ALA A 153 64.86 23.98 11.18
C ALA A 153 63.71 23.34 12.00
N SER A 154 63.92 22.39 12.92
CA SER A 154 65.14 21.97 13.62
C SER A 154 65.03 20.58 14.27
N ASN A 155 66.04 19.76 14.00
CA ASN A 155 66.72 18.73 14.81
C ASN A 155 66.10 18.18 16.13
N SER A 156 65.73 16.90 16.03
CA SER A 156 66.08 15.71 16.86
C SER A 156 67.43 15.75 17.63
N PRO A 157 67.78 14.82 18.58
CA PRO A 157 67.74 13.36 18.32
C PRO A 157 67.58 12.35 19.50
N ALA A 158 67.01 11.17 19.15
CA ALA A 158 67.51 9.78 19.34
C ALA A 158 67.90 9.27 20.76
N THR A 159 67.73 8.01 21.21
CA THR A 159 67.27 6.71 20.66
C THR A 159 67.37 5.65 21.79
N VAL A 160 66.72 4.48 21.57
CA VAL A 160 67.10 3.09 21.99
C VAL A 160 66.33 2.40 23.15
N ALA A 161 65.83 1.19 22.80
CA ALA A 161 65.64 -0.05 23.59
C ALA A 161 64.28 -0.40 24.25
N LYS A 162 63.55 -1.27 23.53
CA LYS A 162 62.98 -2.57 23.93
C LYS A 162 63.08 -2.97 25.42
N LYS A 163 61.93 -3.24 26.06
CA LYS A 163 61.74 -4.41 26.95
C LYS A 163 60.25 -4.75 27.11
N LEU A 164 59.94 -6.03 26.89
CA LEU A 164 58.74 -6.68 27.41
C LEU A 164 58.83 -6.71 28.95
N ASP A 165 57.70 -6.57 29.64
CA ASP A 165 57.31 -7.50 30.70
C ASP A 165 55.80 -7.44 30.95
N ALA A 166 55.26 -8.62 31.22
CA ALA A 166 53.86 -8.94 31.46
C ALA A 166 53.43 -8.55 32.87
N ASN A 167 52.22 -7.98 32.98
CA ASN A 167 51.22 -8.17 34.04
C ASN A 167 50.26 -6.97 34.03
N ASN A 168 49.01 -7.21 33.60
CA ASN A 168 47.79 -6.63 34.16
C ASN A 168 46.60 -7.11 33.31
N GLU A 169 46.15 -8.34 33.58
CA GLU A 169 44.91 -8.90 33.01
C GLU A 169 43.64 -8.39 33.72
N ASP A 170 43.76 -7.41 34.64
CA ASP A 170 42.63 -6.90 35.44
C ASP A 170 42.08 -5.53 34.97
N MET A 171 42.50 -5.00 33.81
CA MET A 171 42.00 -3.70 33.30
C MET A 171 41.06 -3.77 32.08
N ASP A 172 40.67 -4.96 31.63
CA ASP A 172 39.76 -5.10 30.47
C ASP A 172 38.31 -5.39 30.87
N LEU A 173 38.06 -5.87 32.10
CA LEU A 173 36.71 -6.18 32.58
C LEU A 173 35.94 -4.92 32.98
N ASP A 174 36.60 -3.95 33.62
CA ASP A 174 35.96 -2.69 34.01
C ASP A 174 35.60 -1.84 32.78
N LYS A 175 36.44 -1.89 31.73
CA LYS A 175 36.17 -1.22 30.45
C LYS A 175 35.01 -1.86 29.69
N MET A 176 34.94 -3.20 29.66
CA MET A 176 33.82 -3.92 29.05
C MET A 176 32.52 -3.80 29.86
N LEU A 177 32.61 -3.70 31.20
CA LEU A 177 31.45 -3.45 32.06
C LEU A 177 30.94 -2.02 31.93
N GLU A 178 31.83 -1.04 31.75
CA GLU A 178 31.45 0.35 31.50
C GLU A 178 30.86 0.56 30.10
N GLU A 179 31.36 -0.17 29.10
CA GLU A 179 30.82 -0.17 27.73
C GLU A 179 29.44 -0.87 27.66
N ALA A 180 29.28 -2.00 28.36
CA ALA A 180 27.98 -2.66 28.52
C ALA A 180 26.99 -1.84 29.38
N ALA A 181 27.46 -1.10 30.38
CA ALA A 181 26.62 -0.21 31.17
C ALA A 181 26.17 1.02 30.35
N LYS A 182 27.02 1.55 29.47
CA LYS A 182 26.66 2.64 28.53
C LYS A 182 25.62 2.19 27.49
N GLU A 183 25.72 0.95 27.00
CA GLU A 183 24.73 0.38 26.08
C GLU A 183 23.37 0.10 26.75
N VAL A 184 23.36 -0.20 28.06
CA VAL A 184 22.13 -0.49 28.82
C VAL A 184 21.47 0.75 29.42
N THR A 185 22.22 1.84 29.67
CA THR A 185 21.69 3.03 30.37
C THR A 185 21.42 4.24 29.49
N GLY A 186 21.93 4.32 28.25
CA GLY A 186 21.55 5.38 27.31
C GLY A 186 21.78 6.80 27.85
N VAL A 187 22.80 7.01 28.70
CA VAL A 187 23.17 8.35 29.18
C VAL A 187 24.55 8.70 28.63
N THR A 188 24.57 9.61 27.66
CA THR A 188 25.73 10.43 27.33
C THR A 188 25.67 11.69 28.20
N GLU A 189 26.59 11.80 29.17
CA GLU A 189 26.84 13.05 29.90
C GLU A 189 27.72 13.97 29.04
N GLU A 190 27.09 14.78 28.18
CA GLU A 190 27.52 16.16 27.90
C GLU A 190 26.27 17.02 27.71
N GLU A 191 25.91 17.70 28.80
CA GLU A 191 25.14 18.94 28.93
C GLU A 191 24.18 19.38 27.79
N GLY A 192 22.90 19.02 27.95
CA GLY A 192 21.84 20.04 28.04
C GLY A 192 21.25 20.61 26.74
N GLY A 193 20.35 19.86 26.10
CA GLY A 193 19.36 20.44 25.18
C GLY A 193 18.56 19.41 24.40
N ASN A 194 17.23 19.35 24.60
CA ASN A 194 16.24 18.65 23.76
C ASN A 194 16.60 17.23 23.23
N GLY A 195 16.55 16.22 24.09
CA GLY A 195 16.81 14.82 23.75
C GLY A 195 15.89 14.16 22.70
N GLU A 196 14.86 14.83 22.19
CA GLU A 196 14.05 14.31 21.07
C GLU A 196 14.56 14.75 19.69
N ASN A 197 15.29 15.88 19.59
CA ASN A 197 15.78 16.38 18.30
C ASN A 197 17.06 15.67 17.84
N ASP A 198 17.91 15.23 18.78
CA ASP A 198 19.18 14.58 18.45
C ASP A 198 18.96 13.15 17.89
N GLU A 199 17.96 12.42 18.39
CA GLU A 199 17.60 11.10 17.87
C GLU A 199 17.07 11.16 16.42
N ASP A 200 16.24 12.15 16.10
CA ASP A 200 15.70 12.35 14.75
C ASP A 200 16.81 12.76 13.77
N GLU A 201 17.76 13.60 14.17
CA GLU A 201 18.92 13.96 13.34
C GLU A 201 19.88 12.79 13.12
N ASP A 202 20.12 11.96 14.13
CA ASP A 202 20.94 10.76 13.97
C ASP A 202 20.24 9.70 13.09
N ASN A 203 18.92 9.57 13.17
CA ASN A 203 18.15 8.71 12.28
C ASN A 203 18.23 9.20 10.81
N LYS A 204 18.14 10.52 10.57
CA LYS A 204 18.33 11.10 9.23
C LYS A 204 19.73 10.83 8.70
N ARG A 205 20.78 10.98 9.52
CA ARG A 205 22.17 10.68 9.12
C ARG A 205 22.34 9.21 8.74
N LYS A 206 21.79 8.29 9.53
CA LYS A 206 21.81 6.84 9.23
C LYS A 206 21.08 6.53 7.93
N PHE A 207 19.92 7.16 7.69
CA PHE A 207 19.18 7.02 6.44
C PHE A 207 19.99 7.50 5.23
N ILE A 208 20.59 8.70 5.32
CA ILE A 208 21.43 9.27 4.25
C ILE A 208 22.63 8.37 3.97
N GLN A 209 23.31 7.88 5.02
CA GLN A 209 24.47 7.00 4.87
C GLN A 209 24.07 5.68 4.17
N ALA A 210 22.98 5.06 4.59
CA ALA A 210 22.48 3.85 3.95
C ALA A 210 22.09 4.08 2.47
N ASP A 211 21.45 5.21 2.16
CA ASP A 211 21.11 5.59 0.78
C ASP A 211 22.39 5.76 -0.06
N LEU A 212 23.40 6.45 0.45
CA LEU A 212 24.70 6.62 -0.22
C LEU A 212 25.42 5.29 -0.47
N ASP A 213 25.47 4.41 0.53
CA ASP A 213 26.11 3.10 0.41
C ASP A 213 25.40 2.24 -0.64
N ASN A 214 24.06 2.33 -0.74
CA ASN A 214 23.29 1.68 -1.79
C ASN A 214 23.64 2.20 -3.20
N TYR A 215 23.71 3.53 -3.38
CA TYR A 215 24.10 4.10 -4.68
C TYR A 215 25.51 3.68 -5.08
N ARG A 216 26.45 3.68 -4.12
CA ARG A 216 27.83 3.27 -4.34
C ARG A 216 27.90 1.80 -4.73
N HIS A 217 27.28 0.92 -3.96
CA HIS A 217 27.31 -0.52 -4.22
C HIS A 217 26.65 -0.88 -5.56
N GLU A 218 25.52 -0.26 -5.90
CA GLU A 218 24.86 -0.47 -7.20
C GLU A 218 25.76 0.01 -8.36
N ALA A 219 26.40 1.17 -8.23
CA ALA A 219 27.32 1.67 -9.26
C ALA A 219 28.55 0.75 -9.44
N GLU A 220 29.13 0.25 -8.34
CA GLU A 220 30.26 -0.68 -8.36
C GLU A 220 29.89 -2.01 -9.04
N GLU A 221 28.72 -2.58 -8.72
CA GLU A 221 28.23 -3.82 -9.34
C GLU A 221 27.93 -3.66 -10.83
N ILE A 222 27.34 -2.52 -11.24
CA ILE A 222 27.12 -2.21 -12.66
C ILE A 222 28.44 -2.11 -13.40
N THR A 223 29.40 -1.36 -12.85
CA THR A 223 30.73 -1.13 -13.44
C THR A 223 31.50 -2.44 -13.56
N LYS A 224 31.47 -3.28 -12.53
CA LYS A 224 32.07 -4.62 -12.53
C LYS A 224 31.50 -5.49 -13.65
N LYS A 225 30.18 -5.55 -13.80
CA LYS A 225 29.53 -6.30 -14.89
C LYS A 225 29.89 -5.74 -16.27
N LEU A 226 30.02 -4.42 -16.40
CA LEU A 226 30.42 -3.76 -17.63
C LEU A 226 31.85 -4.16 -18.03
N LEU A 227 32.79 -4.19 -17.07
CA LEU A 227 34.16 -4.68 -17.27
C LEU A 227 34.18 -6.16 -17.68
N GLU A 228 33.38 -7.01 -17.03
CA GLU A 228 33.27 -8.43 -17.39
C GLU A 228 32.74 -8.64 -18.82
N VAL A 229 31.74 -7.85 -19.25
CA VAL A 229 31.19 -7.91 -20.61
C VAL A 229 32.19 -7.37 -21.64
N ASN A 230 32.88 -6.26 -21.34
CA ASN A 230 33.94 -5.73 -22.20
C ASN A 230 35.09 -6.72 -22.39
N GLY A 231 35.57 -7.34 -21.30
CA GLY A 231 36.64 -8.34 -21.38
C GLY A 231 36.23 -9.55 -22.24
N LYS A 232 34.97 -9.99 -22.14
CA LYS A 232 34.44 -11.07 -23.00
C LYS A 232 34.32 -10.67 -24.47
N LEU A 233 33.94 -9.42 -24.76
CA LEU A 233 33.91 -8.88 -26.13
C LEU A 233 35.32 -8.82 -26.74
N GLU A 234 36.31 -8.42 -25.95
CA GLU A 234 37.72 -8.36 -26.38
C GLU A 234 38.34 -9.75 -26.62
N MET A 235 37.89 -10.77 -25.88
CA MET A 235 38.36 -12.15 -26.03
C MET A 235 37.88 -12.87 -27.30
N GLY A 236 37.05 -12.24 -28.13
CA GLY A 236 36.63 -12.76 -29.45
C GLY A 236 35.79 -14.03 -29.35
N VAL A 237 34.49 -13.87 -29.11
CA VAL A 237 33.51 -14.99 -29.10
C VAL A 237 32.76 -15.04 -30.45
N GLU A 238 32.13 -16.17 -30.77
CA GLU A 238 31.32 -16.37 -31.99
C GLU A 238 30.31 -15.24 -32.26
N ASP A 239 30.08 -14.91 -33.55
CA ASP A 239 29.28 -13.75 -34.00
C ASP A 239 27.92 -13.60 -33.30
N GLY A 240 27.21 -14.70 -33.00
CA GLY A 240 25.93 -14.65 -32.29
C GLY A 240 26.03 -14.17 -30.84
N VAL A 241 27.10 -14.56 -30.13
CA VAL A 241 27.37 -14.17 -28.75
C VAL A 241 27.86 -12.72 -28.69
N THR A 242 28.57 -12.24 -29.73
CA THR A 242 29.01 -10.84 -29.77
C THR A 242 27.85 -9.85 -29.80
N LYS A 243 26.74 -10.19 -30.48
CA LYS A 243 25.55 -9.34 -30.56
C LYS A 243 24.83 -9.25 -29.21
N GLU A 244 24.57 -10.38 -28.56
CA GLU A 244 23.94 -10.42 -27.23
C GLU A 244 24.79 -9.69 -26.18
N MET A 245 26.11 -9.87 -26.21
CA MET A 245 27.04 -9.17 -25.32
C MET A 245 27.08 -7.66 -25.60
N SER A 246 26.96 -7.25 -26.87
CA SER A 246 26.84 -5.83 -27.25
C SER A 246 25.54 -5.21 -26.76
N GLU A 247 24.42 -5.93 -26.84
CA GLU A 247 23.12 -5.49 -26.30
C GLU A 247 23.18 -5.39 -24.77
N GLN A 248 23.77 -6.39 -24.11
CA GLN A 248 23.98 -6.38 -22.65
C GLN A 248 24.87 -5.21 -22.21
N LYS A 249 25.93 -4.89 -22.96
CA LYS A 249 26.78 -3.72 -22.73
C LYS A 249 25.95 -2.43 -22.81
N SER A 250 25.15 -2.27 -23.87
CA SER A 250 24.29 -1.09 -24.05
C SER A 250 23.29 -0.90 -22.90
N VAL A 251 22.69 -2.00 -22.43
CA VAL A 251 21.80 -1.99 -21.25
C VAL A 251 22.55 -1.52 -20.00
N LEU A 252 23.73 -2.07 -19.72
CA LEU A 252 24.53 -1.71 -18.54
C LEU A 252 25.01 -0.25 -18.58
N GLU A 253 25.48 0.24 -19.74
CA GLU A 253 25.88 1.63 -19.94
C GLU A 253 24.71 2.58 -19.69
N LYS A 254 23.53 2.27 -20.24
CA LYS A 254 22.33 3.08 -20.04
C LYS A 254 21.85 3.04 -18.60
N MET A 255 21.92 1.88 -17.95
CA MET A 255 21.57 1.73 -16.55
C MET A 255 22.49 2.56 -15.64
N LEU A 256 23.80 2.56 -15.90
CA LEU A 256 24.77 3.40 -15.19
C LEU A 256 24.51 4.89 -15.42
N GLN A 257 24.19 5.29 -16.65
CA GLN A 257 23.83 6.68 -16.97
C GLN A 257 22.61 7.14 -16.15
N VAL A 258 21.53 6.34 -16.14
CA VAL A 258 20.31 6.66 -15.40
C VAL A 258 20.57 6.66 -13.89
N HIS A 259 21.35 5.70 -13.39
CA HIS A 259 21.75 5.63 -11.98
C HIS A 259 22.47 6.90 -11.50
N ASN A 260 23.44 7.38 -12.29
CA ASN A 260 24.18 8.61 -11.98
C ASN A 260 23.26 9.84 -12.03
N THR A 261 22.32 9.88 -13.00
CA THR A 261 21.31 10.95 -13.09
C THR A 261 20.42 10.99 -11.85
N ILE A 262 19.98 9.83 -11.35
CA ILE A 262 19.20 9.73 -10.12
C ILE A 262 20.01 10.25 -8.93
N ARG A 263 21.27 9.81 -8.80
CA ARG A 263 22.17 10.25 -7.71
C ARG A 263 22.40 11.75 -7.71
N GLU A 264 22.54 12.35 -8.89
CA GLU A 264 22.68 13.80 -9.06
C GLU A 264 21.38 14.53 -8.67
N MET A 265 20.22 14.08 -9.14
CA MET A 265 18.93 14.69 -8.75
C MET A 265 18.63 14.59 -7.25
N ARG A 266 19.09 13.52 -6.59
CA ARG A 266 19.00 13.38 -5.13
C ARG A 266 19.78 14.42 -4.34
N THR A 267 20.71 15.16 -4.97
CA THR A 267 21.40 16.30 -4.32
C THR A 267 20.54 17.54 -4.24
N GLN A 268 19.51 17.65 -5.09
CA GLN A 268 18.59 18.78 -5.08
C GLN A 268 17.62 18.69 -3.90
N PRO A 269 17.07 19.83 -3.42
CA PRO A 269 16.00 19.83 -2.42
C PRO A 269 14.85 18.92 -2.83
N SER A 270 14.40 18.08 -1.91
CA SER A 270 13.24 17.22 -2.16
C SER A 270 11.97 18.04 -2.28
N SER A 271 11.18 17.72 -3.29
CA SER A 271 9.87 18.31 -3.58
C SER A 271 9.03 17.23 -4.26
N LEU A 272 7.72 17.44 -4.37
CA LEU A 272 6.85 16.49 -5.05
C LEU A 272 7.25 16.30 -6.53
N ASP A 273 7.62 17.34 -7.27
CA ASP A 273 8.05 17.21 -8.68
C ASP A 273 9.39 16.47 -8.79
N ASN A 274 10.35 16.79 -7.91
CA ASN A 274 11.62 16.08 -7.89
C ASN A 274 11.40 14.59 -7.54
N PHE A 275 10.57 14.30 -6.54
CA PHE A 275 10.23 12.94 -6.14
C PHE A 275 9.52 12.14 -7.25
N ILE A 276 8.56 12.75 -7.95
CA ILE A 276 7.88 12.11 -9.09
C ILE A 276 8.89 11.82 -10.20
N THR A 277 9.78 12.76 -10.51
CA THR A 277 10.78 12.60 -11.56
C THR A 277 11.78 11.49 -11.19
N LEU A 278 12.25 11.46 -9.94
CA LEU A 278 13.08 10.38 -9.40
C LEU A 278 12.38 9.02 -9.50
N THR A 279 11.10 8.94 -9.13
CA THR A 279 10.32 7.69 -9.22
C THR A 279 10.20 7.22 -10.67
N LYS A 280 9.96 8.13 -11.62
CA LYS A 280 9.95 7.80 -13.06
C LYS A 280 11.31 7.28 -13.53
N LEU A 281 12.41 7.90 -13.10
CA LEU A 281 13.75 7.45 -13.45
C LEU A 281 14.08 6.08 -12.85
N GLU A 282 13.68 5.79 -11.61
CA GLU A 282 13.85 4.48 -10.98
C GLU A 282 13.05 3.39 -11.70
N ILE A 283 11.82 3.69 -12.11
CA ILE A 283 11.02 2.78 -12.94
C ILE A 283 11.69 2.57 -14.31
N ASN A 284 12.21 3.62 -14.94
CA ASN A 284 12.94 3.51 -16.21
C ASN A 284 14.24 2.72 -16.07
N LYS A 285 15.00 2.90 -14.98
CA LYS A 285 16.18 2.09 -14.65
C LYS A 285 15.80 0.61 -14.56
N ALA A 286 14.68 0.30 -13.91
CA ALA A 286 14.16 -1.06 -13.83
C ALA A 286 13.72 -1.62 -15.20
N ARG A 287 13.11 -0.79 -16.07
CA ARG A 287 12.75 -1.16 -17.46
C ARG A 287 13.99 -1.49 -18.30
N ILE A 288 15.02 -0.63 -18.24
CA ILE A 288 16.31 -0.85 -18.91
C ILE A 288 16.92 -2.18 -18.46
N ASN A 289 16.89 -2.48 -17.16
CA ASN A 289 17.43 -3.73 -16.61
C ASN A 289 16.75 -5.01 -17.16
N VAL A 290 15.53 -4.92 -17.68
CA VAL A 290 14.84 -6.04 -18.35
C VAL A 290 14.91 -5.96 -19.89
N GLY A 291 15.72 -5.05 -20.43
CA GLY A 291 15.93 -4.87 -21.88
C GLY A 291 14.97 -3.87 -22.56
N GLU A 292 14.07 -3.24 -21.82
CA GLU A 292 13.16 -2.23 -22.37
C GLU A 292 13.83 -0.86 -22.40
N MET A 293 14.42 -0.53 -23.55
CA MET A 293 15.18 0.71 -23.76
C MET A 293 14.32 1.86 -24.28
N ALA A 294 13.09 1.57 -24.72
CA ALA A 294 12.16 2.58 -25.24
C ALA A 294 11.68 3.49 -24.10
N GLU A 295 11.62 4.81 -24.38
CA GLU A 295 11.12 5.79 -23.41
C GLU A 295 9.64 5.53 -23.09
N GLU A 296 8.86 5.18 -24.12
CA GLU A 296 7.43 4.91 -24.01
C GLU A 296 7.10 3.43 -24.15
N GLU A 297 5.90 3.07 -23.71
CA GLU A 297 5.32 1.74 -23.93
C GLU A 297 4.32 1.84 -25.09
N GLU A 298 4.55 1.05 -26.13
CA GLU A 298 3.72 1.03 -27.33
C GLU A 298 3.20 -0.40 -27.58
N GLU A 299 1.99 -0.49 -28.11
CA GLU A 299 1.38 -1.76 -28.55
C GLU A 299 0.64 -1.47 -29.85
N ALA A 300 0.98 -2.17 -30.93
CA ALA A 300 0.37 -1.95 -32.25
C ALA A 300 -0.87 -2.83 -32.41
N PHE A 301 -1.92 -2.32 -33.05
CA PHE A 301 -3.07 -3.14 -33.45
C PHE A 301 -2.62 -4.20 -34.47
N ALA A 302 -3.08 -5.44 -34.29
CA ALA A 302 -2.79 -6.53 -35.23
C ALA A 302 -3.70 -6.46 -36.48
N ASP A 303 -4.94 -6.00 -36.31
CA ASP A 303 -5.91 -5.84 -37.40
C ASP A 303 -6.86 -4.65 -37.20
N ASP A 304 -7.68 -4.37 -38.22
CA ASP A 304 -8.67 -3.29 -38.17
C ASP A 304 -9.83 -3.60 -37.20
N MET A 305 -10.08 -4.89 -36.90
CA MET A 305 -11.12 -5.28 -35.94
C MET A 305 -10.75 -4.83 -34.53
N GLU A 306 -9.51 -5.04 -34.11
CA GLU A 306 -8.99 -4.58 -32.82
C GLU A 306 -9.04 -3.06 -32.69
N ARG A 307 -8.80 -2.34 -33.79
CA ARG A 307 -8.88 -0.87 -33.82
C ARG A 307 -10.30 -0.34 -33.65
N GLU A 308 -11.30 -1.08 -34.12
CA GLU A 308 -12.71 -0.70 -34.00
C GLU A 308 -13.33 -1.02 -32.62
N MET A 309 -12.66 -1.85 -31.80
CA MET A 309 -13.16 -2.24 -30.50
C MET A 309 -13.13 -1.10 -29.47
N SER A 310 -14.15 -1.05 -28.62
CA SER A 310 -14.15 -0.12 -27.48
C SER A 310 -13.21 -0.59 -26.37
N ALA A 311 -12.83 0.35 -25.49
CA ALA A 311 -12.03 0.07 -24.29
C ALA A 311 -12.58 -1.11 -23.46
N GLN A 312 -13.91 -1.15 -23.26
CA GLN A 312 -14.57 -2.21 -22.50
C GLN A 312 -14.54 -3.55 -23.25
N GLN A 313 -14.72 -3.54 -24.57
CA GLN A 313 -14.64 -4.76 -25.39
C GLN A 313 -13.23 -5.35 -25.39
N LEU A 314 -12.21 -4.50 -25.51
CA LEU A 314 -10.80 -4.90 -25.40
C LEU A 314 -10.51 -5.47 -24.01
N MET A 315 -10.99 -4.84 -22.94
CA MET A 315 -10.82 -5.37 -21.58
C MET A 315 -11.47 -6.74 -21.41
N VAL A 316 -12.75 -6.88 -21.79
CA VAL A 316 -13.49 -8.15 -21.67
C VAL A 316 -12.81 -9.26 -22.46
N THR A 317 -12.36 -8.96 -23.68
CA THR A 317 -11.62 -9.91 -24.52
C THR A 317 -10.29 -10.30 -23.87
N GLY A 318 -9.54 -9.32 -23.34
CA GLY A 318 -8.30 -9.58 -22.60
C GLY A 318 -8.51 -10.47 -21.37
N LEU A 319 -9.57 -10.23 -20.59
CA LEU A 319 -9.91 -11.05 -19.43
C LEU A 319 -10.35 -12.47 -19.82
N GLN A 320 -11.16 -12.62 -20.88
CA GLN A 320 -11.55 -13.93 -21.40
C GLN A 320 -10.34 -14.75 -21.87
N ARG A 321 -9.38 -14.10 -22.55
CA ARG A 321 -8.12 -14.73 -22.97
C ARG A 321 -7.27 -15.12 -21.76
N PHE A 322 -7.26 -14.28 -20.72
CA PHE A 322 -6.55 -14.58 -19.47
C PHE A 322 -7.14 -15.81 -18.77
N GLU A 323 -8.46 -15.94 -18.69
CA GLU A 323 -9.16 -17.11 -18.16
C GLU A 323 -8.84 -18.39 -18.94
N ASN A 324 -8.72 -18.27 -20.26
CA ASN A 324 -8.29 -19.36 -21.15
C ASN A 324 -6.78 -19.68 -21.09
N GLN A 325 -6.03 -19.02 -20.19
CA GLN A 325 -4.58 -19.16 -20.03
C GLN A 325 -3.75 -18.69 -21.24
N GLU A 326 -4.34 -17.89 -22.13
CA GLU A 326 -3.68 -17.25 -23.27
C GLU A 326 -3.03 -15.93 -22.83
N ILE A 327 -1.99 -16.00 -21.98
CA ILE A 327 -1.41 -14.84 -21.29
C ILE A 327 -0.91 -13.76 -22.26
N ILE A 328 -0.24 -14.14 -23.36
CA ILE A 328 0.31 -13.18 -24.33
C ILE A 328 -0.82 -12.37 -24.99
N SER A 329 -1.84 -13.07 -25.50
CA SER A 329 -3.02 -12.45 -26.10
C SER A 329 -3.77 -11.58 -25.08
N ALA A 330 -3.92 -12.06 -23.85
CA ALA A 330 -4.54 -11.30 -22.78
C ALA A 330 -3.82 -9.97 -22.52
N LEU A 331 -2.48 -10.01 -22.40
CA LEU A 331 -1.67 -8.82 -22.20
C LEU A 331 -1.77 -7.85 -23.38
N HIS A 332 -1.80 -8.35 -24.60
CA HIS A 332 -1.97 -7.53 -25.81
C HIS A 332 -3.28 -6.74 -25.78
N TYR A 333 -4.44 -7.40 -25.61
CA TYR A 333 -5.74 -6.71 -25.55
C TYR A 333 -5.85 -5.73 -24.39
N LEU A 334 -5.34 -6.11 -23.21
CA LEU A 334 -5.35 -5.22 -22.05
C LEU A 334 -4.45 -3.99 -22.28
N ARG A 335 -3.31 -4.14 -22.96
CA ARG A 335 -2.44 -3.02 -23.35
C ARG A 335 -3.07 -2.13 -24.40
N LEU A 336 -3.74 -2.68 -25.40
CA LEU A 336 -4.49 -1.87 -26.36
C LEU A 336 -5.50 -0.98 -25.65
N ALA A 337 -6.26 -1.54 -24.70
CA ALA A 337 -7.20 -0.77 -23.88
C ALA A 337 -6.49 0.30 -23.01
N ALA A 338 -5.36 -0.02 -22.40
CA ALA A 338 -4.64 0.89 -21.51
C ALA A 338 -3.90 2.02 -22.27
N ILE A 339 -3.26 1.71 -23.39
CA ILE A 339 -2.39 2.62 -24.14
C ILE A 339 -3.20 3.49 -25.11
N HIS A 340 -4.11 2.91 -25.89
CA HIS A 340 -4.86 3.66 -26.91
C HIS A 340 -6.14 4.29 -26.37
N HIS A 341 -6.78 3.67 -25.38
CA HIS A 341 -8.05 4.17 -24.83
C HIS A 341 -7.95 4.69 -23.39
N ASN A 342 -6.75 4.69 -22.79
CA ASN A 342 -6.55 5.15 -21.41
C ASN A 342 -7.54 4.50 -20.42
N HIS A 343 -7.78 3.19 -20.58
CA HIS A 343 -8.76 2.49 -19.78
C HIS A 343 -8.22 2.16 -18.38
N SER A 344 -8.67 2.89 -17.37
CA SER A 344 -8.15 2.82 -15.99
C SER A 344 -8.17 1.41 -15.39
N GLN A 345 -9.25 0.66 -15.58
CA GLN A 345 -9.37 -0.71 -15.06
C GLN A 345 -8.37 -1.65 -15.72
N SER A 346 -8.20 -1.55 -17.05
CA SER A 346 -7.19 -2.34 -17.77
C SER A 346 -5.78 -2.03 -17.28
N THR A 347 -5.47 -0.75 -17.01
CA THR A 347 -4.19 -0.33 -16.45
C THR A 347 -3.92 -0.96 -15.07
N VAL A 348 -4.92 -1.00 -14.17
CA VAL A 348 -4.78 -1.63 -12.85
C VAL A 348 -4.67 -3.16 -12.95
N VAL A 349 -5.40 -3.79 -13.86
CA VAL A 349 -5.28 -5.23 -14.13
C VAL A 349 -3.88 -5.56 -14.67
N LEU A 350 -3.38 -4.79 -15.66
CA LEU A 350 -2.02 -4.94 -16.18
C LEU A 350 -0.96 -4.75 -15.09
N TYR A 351 -1.12 -3.73 -14.24
CA TYR A 351 -0.23 -3.56 -13.09
C TYR A 351 -0.21 -4.82 -12.22
N SER A 352 -1.38 -5.39 -11.91
CA SER A 352 -1.48 -6.57 -11.07
C SER A 352 -0.80 -7.79 -11.69
N ILE A 353 -0.99 -8.01 -13.01
CA ILE A 353 -0.33 -9.09 -13.75
C ILE A 353 1.19 -8.86 -13.77
N TYR A 354 1.66 -7.67 -14.12
CA TYR A 354 3.10 -7.38 -14.18
C TYR A 354 3.77 -7.41 -12.82
N ALA A 355 3.09 -6.98 -11.76
CA ALA A 355 3.61 -7.06 -10.40
C ALA A 355 3.85 -8.52 -10.00
N GLN A 356 2.95 -9.44 -10.35
CA GLN A 356 3.13 -10.88 -10.13
C GLN A 356 4.30 -11.44 -10.96
N LEU A 357 4.50 -10.94 -12.18
CA LEU A 357 5.63 -11.30 -13.03
C LEU A 357 6.95 -10.61 -12.64
N GLY A 358 6.92 -9.68 -11.67
CA GLY A 358 8.08 -8.87 -11.30
C GLY A 358 8.56 -7.91 -12.40
N SER A 359 7.70 -7.56 -13.35
CA SER A 359 7.99 -6.69 -14.49
C SER A 359 7.76 -5.21 -14.16
N PRO A 360 8.66 -4.30 -14.55
CA PRO A 360 8.51 -2.85 -14.33
C PRO A 360 7.52 -2.18 -15.29
N ARG A 361 7.01 -2.88 -16.30
CA ARG A 361 6.01 -2.33 -17.26
C ARG A 361 4.72 -1.90 -16.57
N GLY A 362 4.26 -2.65 -15.57
CA GLY A 362 3.05 -2.33 -14.80
C GLY A 362 3.16 -1.01 -14.02
N PRO A 363 4.17 -0.84 -13.15
CA PRO A 363 4.46 0.42 -12.48
C PRO A 363 4.57 1.61 -13.42
N PHE A 364 5.20 1.43 -14.59
CA PHE A 364 5.33 2.47 -15.61
C PHE A 364 3.98 2.93 -16.15
N LEU A 365 3.16 2.01 -16.67
CA LEU A 365 1.84 2.32 -17.21
C LEU A 365 0.94 2.96 -16.15
N LEU A 366 0.96 2.41 -14.93
CA LEU A 366 0.12 2.88 -13.83
C LEU A 366 0.50 4.32 -13.40
N LEU A 367 1.79 4.59 -13.18
CA LEU A 367 2.24 5.92 -12.77
C LEU A 367 2.03 6.96 -13.88
N LYS A 368 2.29 6.58 -15.14
CA LYS A 368 2.04 7.46 -16.30
C LYS A 368 0.56 7.87 -16.35
N HIS A 369 -0.34 6.91 -16.17
CA HIS A 369 -1.79 7.17 -16.19
C HIS A 369 -2.25 8.04 -15.01
N ALA A 370 -1.76 7.77 -13.79
CA ALA A 370 -2.16 8.53 -12.61
C ALA A 370 -1.72 10.01 -12.65
N LEU A 371 -0.61 10.30 -13.33
CA LEU A 371 -0.03 11.65 -13.48
C LEU A 371 -0.64 12.48 -14.62
N ARG A 372 -1.69 11.98 -15.27
CA ARG A 372 -2.45 12.76 -16.25
C ARG A 372 -3.30 13.82 -15.54
N ASP A 373 -2.99 15.09 -15.78
CA ASP A 373 -3.68 16.23 -15.16
C ASP A 373 -4.90 16.69 -15.97
N ASP A 374 -4.94 16.36 -17.27
CA ASP A 374 -6.06 16.62 -18.18
C ASP A 374 -7.30 15.79 -17.83
N GLU A 375 -7.08 14.52 -17.46
CA GLU A 375 -8.12 13.56 -17.10
C GLU A 375 -7.79 12.92 -15.75
N LEU A 376 -8.30 13.52 -14.67
CA LEU A 376 -8.08 13.03 -13.32
C LEU A 376 -8.80 11.69 -13.09
N ASP A 377 -8.06 10.59 -13.19
CA ASP A 377 -8.61 9.25 -13.01
C ASP A 377 -8.56 8.79 -11.54
N ALA A 378 -9.73 8.49 -10.98
CA ALA A 378 -9.86 8.10 -9.58
C ALA A 378 -9.22 6.73 -9.28
N VAL A 379 -9.27 5.80 -10.22
CA VAL A 379 -8.90 4.39 -10.03
C VAL A 379 -7.39 4.21 -9.99
N THR A 380 -6.67 4.75 -10.97
CA THR A 380 -5.21 4.68 -11.02
C THR A 380 -4.56 5.52 -9.93
N ASN A 381 -5.08 6.71 -9.63
CA ASN A 381 -4.60 7.52 -8.51
C ASN A 381 -4.82 6.81 -7.15
N LEU A 382 -5.98 6.17 -6.94
CA LEU A 382 -6.21 5.38 -5.73
C LEU A 382 -5.18 4.25 -5.63
N LYS A 383 -4.96 3.52 -6.73
CA LYS A 383 -4.01 2.41 -6.76
C LYS A 383 -2.58 2.89 -6.47
N VAL A 384 -2.10 3.95 -7.11
CA VAL A 384 -0.76 4.49 -6.84
C VAL A 384 -0.63 4.97 -5.39
N GLY A 385 -1.67 5.60 -4.84
CA GLY A 385 -1.73 5.96 -3.43
C GLY A 385 -1.56 4.76 -2.49
N GLU A 386 -2.24 3.64 -2.79
CA GLU A 386 -2.07 2.39 -2.04
C GLU A 386 -0.66 1.82 -2.13
N LEU A 387 -0.01 1.91 -3.29
CA LEU A 387 1.36 1.42 -3.48
C LEU A 387 2.38 2.24 -2.68
N PHE A 388 2.19 3.55 -2.59
CA PHE A 388 2.97 4.40 -1.69
C PHE A 388 2.57 4.24 -0.22
N ASP A 389 1.33 3.89 0.14
CA ASP A 389 0.96 3.62 1.53
C ASP A 389 1.56 2.28 2.02
N THR A 390 1.56 1.26 1.17
CA THR A 390 1.98 -0.12 1.52
C THR A 390 3.45 -0.43 1.22
N GLY A 391 4.15 0.42 0.46
CA GLY A 391 5.56 0.21 0.13
C GLY A 391 5.78 -0.88 -0.91
N ALA A 392 5.11 -0.78 -2.06
CA ALA A 392 5.31 -1.73 -3.15
C ALA A 392 6.66 -1.56 -3.85
N ARG A 393 7.08 -2.58 -4.62
CA ARG A 393 8.30 -2.50 -5.44
C ARG A 393 8.23 -1.28 -6.37
N LEU A 394 9.26 -0.42 -6.33
CA LEU A 394 9.38 0.87 -7.05
C LEU A 394 8.51 2.02 -6.49
N PHE A 395 7.77 1.81 -5.40
CA PHE A 395 6.97 2.84 -4.73
C PHE A 395 7.41 2.97 -3.26
N LEU A 396 8.32 3.92 -3.00
CA LEU A 396 8.88 4.15 -1.65
C LEU A 396 7.80 4.67 -0.69
N PRO A 397 7.57 4.05 0.49
CA PRO A 397 6.39 4.35 1.29
C PRO A 397 6.47 5.67 2.08
N LEU A 398 6.29 6.78 1.38
CA LEU A 398 6.31 8.13 1.94
C LEU A 398 4.88 8.66 2.15
N PHE A 399 4.62 9.21 3.34
CA PHE A 399 3.34 9.83 3.67
C PHE A 399 2.91 10.89 2.66
N PRO A 400 3.75 11.87 2.25
CA PRO A 400 3.34 12.88 1.28
C PRO A 400 3.07 12.32 -0.12
N ALA A 401 3.71 11.21 -0.51
CA ALA A 401 3.45 10.55 -1.79
C ALA A 401 2.07 9.87 -1.79
N ALA A 402 1.78 9.07 -0.75
CA ALA A 402 0.46 8.45 -0.59
C ALA A 402 -0.65 9.51 -0.49
N LEU A 403 -0.42 10.57 0.29
CA LEU A 403 -1.32 11.70 0.45
C LEU A 403 -1.64 12.36 -0.88
N PHE A 404 -0.63 12.69 -1.70
CA PHE A 404 -0.82 13.33 -3.00
C PHE A 404 -1.74 12.52 -3.94
N PHE A 405 -1.46 11.22 -4.12
CA PHE A 405 -2.24 10.38 -5.03
C PHE A 405 -3.63 10.08 -4.49
N TYR A 406 -3.79 9.86 -3.18
CA TYR A 406 -5.13 9.73 -2.61
C TYR A 406 -5.94 11.02 -2.73
N GLN A 407 -5.32 12.21 -2.59
CA GLN A 407 -6.02 13.48 -2.79
C GLN A 407 -6.51 13.65 -4.21
N ARG A 408 -5.70 13.28 -5.21
CA ARG A 408 -6.12 13.26 -6.61
C ARG A 408 -7.30 12.31 -6.84
N ALA A 409 -7.26 11.11 -6.27
CA ALA A 409 -8.36 10.16 -6.38
C ALA A 409 -9.65 10.65 -5.67
N ALA A 410 -9.51 11.27 -4.51
CA ALA A 410 -10.64 11.86 -3.77
C ALA A 410 -11.23 13.07 -4.51
N GLN A 411 -10.38 13.89 -5.12
CA GLN A 411 -10.80 15.00 -5.97
C GLN A 411 -11.61 14.52 -7.19
N ALA A 412 -11.27 13.37 -7.76
CA ALA A 412 -12.06 12.72 -8.79
C ALA A 412 -13.37 12.09 -8.28
N GLY A 413 -13.64 12.11 -6.97
CA GLY A 413 -14.88 11.62 -6.36
C GLY A 413 -14.76 10.27 -5.65
N SER A 414 -13.58 9.63 -5.62
CA SER A 414 -13.42 8.31 -4.99
C SER A 414 -13.61 8.34 -3.48
N VAL A 415 -14.71 7.74 -3.01
CA VAL A 415 -14.96 7.54 -1.57
C VAL A 415 -13.95 6.60 -0.91
N HIS A 416 -13.39 5.64 -1.66
CA HIS A 416 -12.33 4.78 -1.16
C HIS A 416 -11.07 5.58 -0.84
N ALA A 417 -10.73 6.55 -1.69
CA ALA A 417 -9.60 7.45 -1.43
C ALA A 417 -9.87 8.36 -0.22
N MET A 418 -11.11 8.82 -0.03
CA MET A 418 -11.49 9.57 1.18
C MET A 418 -11.33 8.73 2.45
N LEU A 419 -11.72 7.45 2.42
CA LEU A 419 -11.50 6.53 3.53
C LEU A 419 -10.00 6.26 3.77
N ALA A 420 -9.23 6.10 2.69
CA ALA A 420 -7.78 5.91 2.78
C ALA A 420 -7.08 7.15 3.36
N LEU A 421 -7.48 8.36 2.96
CA LEU A 421 -7.00 9.63 3.54
C LEU A 421 -7.37 9.75 5.01
N ALA A 422 -8.59 9.39 5.38
CA ALA A 422 -8.99 9.35 6.77
C ALA A 422 -8.05 8.43 7.57
N GLN A 423 -7.85 7.18 7.12
CA GLN A 423 -6.94 6.24 7.78
C GLN A 423 -5.49 6.71 7.79
N LEU A 424 -5.02 7.38 6.73
CA LEU A 424 -3.67 7.92 6.65
C LEU A 424 -3.46 9.00 7.72
N PHE A 425 -4.40 9.95 7.87
CA PHE A 425 -4.34 10.98 8.93
C PHE A 425 -4.63 10.43 10.33
N LEU A 426 -5.36 9.33 10.47
CA LEU A 426 -5.54 8.68 11.77
C LEU A 426 -4.24 8.02 12.23
N ARG A 427 -3.52 7.37 11.31
CA ARG A 427 -2.25 6.68 11.60
C ARG A 427 -1.09 7.67 11.75
N GLY A 428 -1.09 8.75 10.97
CA GLY A 428 0.00 9.72 10.86
C GLY A 428 1.23 9.18 10.11
N CYS A 429 1.13 8.01 9.49
CA CYS A 429 2.20 7.38 8.75
C CYS A 429 1.62 6.45 7.69
N THR A 430 2.47 5.99 6.77
CA THR A 430 2.16 4.89 5.84
C THR A 430 2.06 3.56 6.59
N SER A 431 1.46 2.55 5.97
CA SER A 431 1.29 1.21 6.52
C SER A 431 2.63 0.53 6.79
N THR A 432 3.61 0.80 5.92
CA THR A 432 5.02 0.42 6.08
C THR A 432 5.83 1.69 6.31
N THR A 433 5.84 2.16 7.56
CA THR A 433 6.43 3.45 7.91
C THR A 433 7.95 3.42 8.00
N MET A 434 8.59 4.46 7.48
CA MET A 434 9.99 4.83 7.76
C MET A 434 10.09 6.06 8.68
N THR A 435 8.93 6.56 9.14
CA THR A 435 8.75 7.79 9.92
C THR A 435 8.92 7.52 11.42
N SER A 436 9.56 8.44 12.15
CA SER A 436 9.74 8.33 13.61
C SER A 436 8.41 8.50 14.36
N GLU A 437 8.37 8.10 15.64
CA GLU A 437 7.15 8.26 16.44
C GLU A 437 6.73 9.73 16.63
N ALA A 438 7.69 10.64 16.74
CA ALA A 438 7.45 12.07 16.88
C ALA A 438 6.78 12.64 15.62
N GLN A 439 7.38 12.36 14.45
CA GLN A 439 6.82 12.73 13.15
C GLN A 439 5.43 12.12 12.93
N ARG A 440 5.24 10.85 13.30
CA ARG A 440 3.92 10.18 13.22
C ARG A 440 2.87 10.94 14.02
N LYS A 441 3.17 11.32 15.27
CA LYS A 441 2.25 12.10 16.11
C LYS A 441 1.95 13.48 15.53
N GLN A 442 2.93 14.13 14.91
CA GLN A 442 2.74 15.43 14.25
C GLN A 442 1.80 15.35 13.04
N LEU A 443 1.86 14.25 12.28
CA LEU A 443 1.02 14.02 11.10
C LEU A 443 -0.37 13.50 11.45
N MET A 444 -0.55 12.92 12.64
CA MET A 444 -1.86 12.51 13.13
C MET A 444 -2.79 13.72 13.24
N SER A 445 -3.95 13.64 12.59
CA SER A 445 -4.96 14.70 12.65
C SER A 445 -6.35 14.10 12.74
N LEU A 446 -6.94 14.16 13.95
CA LEU A 446 -8.32 13.74 14.18
C LEU A 446 -9.32 14.64 13.44
N GLU A 447 -9.00 15.92 13.26
CA GLU A 447 -9.83 16.84 12.49
C GLU A 447 -9.92 16.42 11.02
N LYS A 448 -8.78 16.17 10.37
CA LYS A 448 -8.76 15.69 8.98
C LYS A 448 -9.36 14.30 8.85
N TYR A 449 -9.11 13.41 9.82
CA TYR A 449 -9.74 12.10 9.88
C TYR A 449 -11.28 12.19 9.81
N HIS A 450 -11.89 12.97 10.70
CA HIS A 450 -13.34 13.17 10.73
C HIS A 450 -13.84 13.95 9.51
N GLY A 451 -13.06 14.91 9.02
CA GLY A 451 -13.38 15.67 7.82
C GLY A 451 -13.52 14.80 6.58
N TRP A 452 -12.55 13.92 6.33
CA TRP A 452 -12.58 12.97 5.22
C TRP A 452 -13.71 11.93 5.34
N LEU A 453 -13.96 11.44 6.55
CA LEU A 453 -15.10 10.54 6.80
C LEU A 453 -16.44 11.23 6.53
N ARG A 454 -16.58 12.50 6.92
CA ARG A 454 -17.79 13.29 6.64
C ARG A 454 -18.01 13.43 5.14
N GLN A 455 -16.97 13.75 4.36
CA GLN A 455 -17.06 13.84 2.90
C GLN A 455 -17.48 12.52 2.23
N ALA A 456 -17.01 11.37 2.74
CA ALA A 456 -17.43 10.07 2.26
C ALA A 456 -18.90 9.76 2.62
N LYS A 457 -19.33 10.12 3.84
CA LYS A 457 -20.73 9.99 4.28
C LYS A 457 -21.69 10.88 3.50
N ASP A 458 -21.28 12.10 3.18
CA ASP A 458 -22.08 13.08 2.42
C ASP A 458 -22.32 12.62 0.97
N ARG A 459 -21.56 11.63 0.50
CA ARG A 459 -21.76 10.91 -0.77
C ARG A 459 -22.54 9.60 -0.62
N GLY A 460 -22.92 9.24 0.60
CA GLY A 460 -23.64 8.01 0.92
C GLY A 460 -22.77 6.76 1.01
N CYS A 461 -21.47 6.87 1.33
CA CYS A 461 -20.59 5.70 1.44
C CYS A 461 -20.92 4.83 2.67
N GLY A 462 -21.33 3.58 2.43
CA GLY A 462 -21.67 2.62 3.50
C GLY A 462 -20.51 2.29 4.43
N SER A 463 -19.30 2.18 3.89
CA SER A 463 -18.08 1.92 4.66
C SER A 463 -17.75 3.07 5.62
N ALA A 464 -18.09 4.31 5.27
CA ALA A 464 -17.90 5.46 6.14
C ALA A 464 -18.86 5.42 7.34
N TYR A 465 -20.13 5.07 7.12
CA TYR A 465 -21.09 4.83 8.23
C TYR A 465 -20.61 3.70 9.14
N PHE A 466 -20.10 2.62 8.56
CA PHE A 466 -19.57 1.49 9.31
C PHE A 466 -18.41 1.89 10.22
N VAL A 467 -17.42 2.61 9.67
CA VAL A 467 -16.25 3.09 10.43
C VAL A 467 -16.69 3.98 11.59
N GLU A 468 -17.56 4.95 11.36
CA GLU A 468 -18.07 5.82 12.42
C GLU A 468 -18.89 5.05 13.48
N ALA A 469 -19.70 4.07 13.06
CA ALA A 469 -20.42 3.22 14.00
C ALA A 469 -19.47 2.47 14.94
N THR A 470 -18.34 1.98 14.42
CA THR A 470 -17.32 1.32 15.27
C THR A 470 -16.70 2.27 16.29
N MET A 471 -16.59 3.57 15.99
CA MET A 471 -16.12 4.56 16.95
C MET A 471 -17.11 4.75 18.10
N TYR A 472 -18.40 4.83 17.80
CA TYR A 472 -19.46 4.88 18.82
C TYR A 472 -19.59 3.57 19.61
N LEU A 473 -19.27 2.41 19.01
CA LEU A 473 -19.25 1.15 19.75
C LEU A 473 -18.13 1.09 20.78
N ARG A 474 -16.94 1.58 20.40
CA ARG A 474 -15.73 1.48 21.23
C ARG A 474 -15.53 2.69 22.16
N GLY A 475 -16.09 3.84 21.80
CA GLY A 475 -15.79 5.12 22.46
C GLY A 475 -14.39 5.64 22.09
N GLU A 476 -14.01 5.53 20.82
CA GLU A 476 -12.67 5.89 20.33
C GLU A 476 -12.70 7.14 19.45
N HIS A 477 -11.52 7.75 19.22
CA HIS A 477 -11.30 8.84 18.27
C HIS A 477 -12.16 10.10 18.49
N GLY A 478 -12.51 10.39 19.75
CA GLY A 478 -13.29 11.58 20.13
C GLY A 478 -14.79 11.33 20.21
N TYR A 479 -15.26 10.10 19.97
CA TYR A 479 -16.64 9.71 20.20
C TYR A 479 -16.81 9.04 21.57
N GLY A 480 -17.91 9.37 22.26
CA GLY A 480 -18.37 8.61 23.41
C GLY A 480 -19.09 7.35 22.98
N LYS A 481 -19.11 6.32 23.85
CA LYS A 481 -19.92 5.13 23.61
C LYS A 481 -21.41 5.49 23.47
N SER A 482 -22.07 5.03 22.41
CA SER A 482 -23.51 5.24 22.22
C SER A 482 -24.16 4.11 21.41
N TYR A 483 -25.04 3.34 22.05
CA TYR A 483 -25.81 2.27 21.40
C TYR A 483 -26.70 2.82 20.28
N GLN A 484 -27.42 3.90 20.54
CA GLN A 484 -28.38 4.46 19.59
C GLN A 484 -27.69 4.92 18.30
N MET A 485 -26.61 5.67 18.41
CA MET A 485 -25.85 6.17 17.26
C MET A 485 -25.16 5.02 16.52
N ALA A 486 -24.53 4.09 17.25
CA ALA A 486 -23.89 2.93 16.65
C ALA A 486 -24.89 2.06 15.87
N LYS A 487 -26.08 1.80 16.43
CA LYS A 487 -27.12 1.03 15.77
C LYS A 487 -27.59 1.71 14.49
N GLU A 488 -27.94 3.00 14.55
CA GLU A 488 -28.43 3.71 13.37
C GLU A 488 -27.41 3.70 12.23
N LEU A 489 -26.14 3.93 12.54
CA LEU A 489 -25.06 3.92 11.54
C LEU A 489 -24.78 2.52 10.99
N LEU A 490 -24.84 1.47 11.82
CA LEU A 490 -24.73 0.09 11.35
C LEU A 490 -25.90 -0.30 10.43
N ASP A 491 -27.12 0.10 10.77
CA ASP A 491 -28.30 -0.15 9.94
C ASP A 491 -28.15 0.56 8.58
N LYS A 492 -27.65 1.81 8.55
CA LYS A 492 -27.32 2.52 7.31
C LYS A 492 -26.21 1.82 6.52
N ALA A 493 -25.14 1.39 7.18
CA ALA A 493 -24.04 0.68 6.53
C ALA A 493 -24.51 -0.64 5.91
N ALA A 494 -25.34 -1.41 6.62
CA ALA A 494 -25.88 -2.68 6.13
C ALA A 494 -26.86 -2.50 4.96
N ALA A 495 -27.66 -1.43 4.96
CA ALA A 495 -28.59 -1.13 3.86
C ALA A 495 -27.85 -0.69 2.59
N THR A 496 -26.76 0.06 2.74
CA THR A 496 -25.99 0.63 1.62
C THR A 496 -24.89 -0.29 1.12
N GLN A 497 -24.33 -1.14 1.99
CA GLN A 497 -23.32 -2.14 1.66
C GLN A 497 -23.64 -3.47 2.38
N PRO A 498 -24.52 -4.31 1.82
CA PRO A 498 -24.99 -5.54 2.47
C PRO A 498 -23.87 -6.50 2.90
N GLU A 499 -22.79 -6.57 2.12
CA GLU A 499 -21.63 -7.41 2.44
C GLU A 499 -20.88 -6.97 3.71
N THR A 500 -20.94 -5.69 4.07
CA THR A 500 -20.24 -5.19 5.25
C THR A 500 -20.79 -5.82 6.53
N ALA A 501 -22.12 -6.04 6.58
CA ALA A 501 -22.77 -6.70 7.70
C ALA A 501 -22.39 -8.20 7.80
N SER A 502 -22.24 -8.90 6.67
CA SER A 502 -21.88 -10.32 6.66
C SER A 502 -20.42 -10.57 7.04
N ARG A 503 -19.52 -9.63 6.71
CA ARG A 503 -18.08 -9.72 7.03
C ARG A 503 -17.76 -9.43 8.51
N ALA A 504 -18.66 -8.78 9.25
CA ALA A 504 -18.39 -8.35 10.63
C ALA A 504 -19.50 -8.70 11.64
N PRO A 505 -19.91 -9.98 11.78
CA PRO A 505 -20.96 -10.40 12.71
C PRO A 505 -20.66 -10.06 14.18
N GLN A 506 -19.38 -10.01 14.55
CA GLN A 506 -18.91 -9.64 15.89
C GLN A 506 -19.36 -8.25 16.34
N LEU A 507 -19.60 -7.32 15.41
CA LEU A 507 -20.02 -5.96 15.77
C LEU A 507 -21.45 -5.90 16.29
N TYR A 508 -22.34 -6.77 15.80
CA TYR A 508 -23.69 -6.87 16.35
C TYR A 508 -23.71 -7.45 17.76
N VAL A 509 -22.75 -8.34 18.07
CA VAL A 509 -22.53 -8.82 19.45
C VAL A 509 -22.01 -7.68 20.33
N MET A 510 -21.07 -6.87 19.84
CA MET A 510 -20.59 -5.68 20.57
C MET A 510 -21.70 -4.65 20.78
N LEU A 511 -22.56 -4.45 19.78
CA LEU A 511 -23.72 -3.56 19.88
C LEU A 511 -24.69 -4.01 20.97
N GLU A 512 -24.97 -5.32 21.04
CA GLU A 512 -25.83 -5.89 22.07
C GLU A 512 -25.20 -5.79 23.46
N ASN A 513 -23.88 -6.01 23.57
CA ASN A 513 -23.16 -5.79 24.83
C ASN A 513 -23.25 -4.32 25.26
N LEU A 514 -23.09 -3.37 24.33
CA LEU A 514 -23.21 -1.94 24.62
C LEU A 514 -24.64 -1.57 25.07
N ARG A 515 -25.68 -2.16 24.46
CA ARG A 515 -27.07 -2.00 24.92
C ARG A 515 -27.21 -2.40 26.40
N GLN A 516 -26.67 -3.55 26.76
CA GLN A 516 -26.70 -4.06 28.13
C GLN A 516 -25.88 -3.19 29.10
N GLU A 517 -24.71 -2.70 28.66
CA GLU A 517 -23.89 -1.75 29.44
C GLU A 517 -24.68 -0.47 29.76
N GLU A 518 -25.33 0.13 28.78
CA GLU A 518 -26.13 1.35 28.96
C GLU A 518 -27.38 1.10 29.81
N GLU A 519 -28.08 -0.02 29.62
CA GLU A 519 -29.24 -0.39 30.44
C GLU A 519 -28.85 -0.60 31.91
N ARG A 520 -27.72 -1.28 32.17
CA ARG A 520 -27.18 -1.44 33.53
C ARG A 520 -26.79 -0.10 34.15
N ALA A 521 -26.20 0.81 33.38
CA ALA A 521 -25.84 2.14 33.84
C ALA A 521 -27.09 2.99 34.21
N LYS A 522 -28.18 2.85 33.44
CA LYS A 522 -29.47 3.52 33.73
C LYS A 522 -30.12 2.97 35.00
N VAL A 523 -30.11 1.65 35.19
CA VAL A 523 -30.65 1.00 36.40
C VAL A 523 -29.80 1.33 37.64
N GLY A 524 -28.47 1.43 37.50
CA GLY A 524 -27.57 1.82 38.59
C GLY A 524 -27.71 3.28 39.03
N ARG A 525 -28.07 4.21 38.13
CA ARG A 525 -28.41 5.60 38.48
C ARG A 525 -29.80 5.75 39.11
N GLY A 526 -30.74 4.87 38.81
CA GLY A 526 -32.09 4.89 39.37
C GLY A 526 -32.21 4.43 40.83
N ALA A 527 -31.14 3.89 41.44
CA ALA A 527 -31.16 3.42 42.82
C ALA A 527 -30.75 4.49 43.85
N ASN A 528 -30.20 5.63 43.42
CA ASN A 528 -29.80 6.75 44.29
C ASN A 528 -30.24 8.09 43.68
N GLY A 529 -31.50 8.49 43.85
CA GLY A 529 -31.93 9.86 43.58
C GLY A 529 -33.38 10.01 43.14
N LEU A 530 -34.28 10.14 44.12
CA LEU A 530 -35.46 10.99 43.99
C LEU A 530 -34.98 12.44 44.12
N ASP A 531 -35.03 13.23 43.05
CA ASP A 531 -35.65 14.56 43.08
C ASP A 531 -35.89 15.10 41.65
N GLU A 532 -36.93 15.90 41.50
CA GLU A 532 -37.57 16.32 40.26
C GLU A 532 -36.90 17.52 39.56
N GLY A 533 -36.98 17.53 38.22
CA GLY A 533 -37.28 18.72 37.40
C GLY A 533 -36.20 19.77 37.11
N GLU A 534 -35.68 19.80 35.87
CA GLU A 534 -35.87 20.88 34.88
C GLU A 534 -34.92 20.75 33.68
N ASP A 535 -35.40 21.17 32.51
CA ASP A 535 -34.68 21.30 31.24
C ASP A 535 -33.41 22.16 31.36
N ILE A 536 -32.36 21.81 30.59
CA ILE A 536 -31.68 22.68 29.61
C ILE A 536 -30.32 22.09 29.18
N THR A 537 -30.05 22.29 27.89
CA THR A 537 -28.84 22.11 27.11
C THR A 537 -27.54 22.65 27.73
N THR A 538 -26.42 22.23 27.10
CA THR A 538 -25.04 22.76 27.13
C THR A 538 -24.06 22.29 28.21
N ALA A 539 -23.03 21.61 27.70
CA ALA A 539 -21.60 21.71 28.01
C ALA A 539 -21.18 21.98 29.47
N THR A 540 -20.49 21.01 30.06
CA THR A 540 -19.35 21.31 30.94
C THR A 540 -18.27 20.24 30.78
N ASN A 541 -17.09 20.72 30.38
CA ASN A 541 -15.81 20.05 30.56
C ASN A 541 -15.63 19.68 32.03
N SER A 542 -15.23 18.44 32.31
CA SER A 542 -14.53 18.11 33.54
C SER A 542 -13.25 17.36 33.17
N THR A 543 -12.17 18.13 33.23
CA THR A 543 -10.79 17.70 33.31
C THR A 543 -10.58 16.85 34.56
N ASN A 544 -10.04 15.64 34.37
CA ASN A 544 -8.99 15.14 35.25
C ASN A 544 -8.07 14.17 34.48
N PRO A 545 -6.76 14.46 34.39
CA PRO A 545 -5.79 13.66 33.67
C PRO A 545 -5.10 12.68 34.64
N ALA A 546 -5.32 11.39 34.45
CA ALA A 546 -4.44 10.29 34.84
C ALA A 546 -5.22 8.99 34.71
N ASN A 547 -4.59 7.97 34.12
CA ASN A 547 -5.09 6.60 33.93
C ASN A 547 -5.88 6.34 32.65
N SER A 548 -5.20 6.45 31.51
CA SER A 548 -5.57 5.72 30.29
C SER A 548 -4.35 5.37 29.44
N ALA A 549 -3.42 4.62 30.02
CA ALA A 549 -2.37 3.94 29.27
C ALA A 549 -2.35 2.47 29.69
N THR A 550 -3.18 1.64 29.05
CA THR A 550 -2.94 0.21 28.79
C THR A 550 -4.22 -0.44 28.25
N ALA A 551 -4.21 -0.79 26.95
CA ALA A 551 -4.73 -2.06 26.39
C ALA A 551 -4.88 -1.96 24.86
N ILE A 552 -3.74 -1.81 24.17
CA ILE A 552 -3.67 -2.11 22.73
C ILE A 552 -3.48 -3.62 22.62
N ASN A 553 -4.54 -4.34 22.26
CA ASN A 553 -4.42 -5.72 21.77
C ASN A 553 -4.16 -5.67 20.27
N GLY A 554 -2.90 -5.43 19.93
CA GLY A 554 -2.31 -5.76 18.63
C GLY A 554 -1.36 -6.93 18.84
N THR A 555 -1.47 -7.94 17.99
CA THR A 555 -0.62 -9.12 17.91
C THR A 555 0.87 -8.79 18.05
N ARG A 556 1.45 -9.19 19.18
CA ARG A 556 2.88 -9.14 19.50
C ARG A 556 3.64 -10.09 18.57
N ALA A 557 4.42 -9.53 17.64
CA ALA A 557 5.53 -10.23 17.02
C ALA A 557 6.59 -10.56 18.10
N PRO A 558 7.28 -11.71 18.05
CA PRO A 558 8.30 -12.03 19.03
C PRO A 558 9.50 -11.09 18.87
N ALA A 559 9.81 -10.36 19.93
CA ALA A 559 11.06 -9.64 20.07
C ALA A 559 12.21 -10.64 20.20
N ASN A 560 13.10 -10.66 19.21
CA ASN A 560 14.50 -11.01 19.36
C ASN A 560 15.27 -10.30 18.24
N GLY A 561 16.37 -9.64 18.64
CA GLY A 561 17.01 -8.57 17.89
C GLY A 561 17.70 -9.00 16.60
N ASP A 562 17.63 -8.10 15.63
CA ASP A 562 18.78 -7.51 14.93
C ASP A 562 18.25 -6.27 14.17
N HIS A 563 18.44 -5.07 14.73
CA HIS A 563 17.98 -3.83 14.09
C HIS A 563 19.04 -3.32 13.11
N SER A 564 19.15 -4.00 11.97
CA SER A 564 19.72 -3.40 10.77
C SER A 564 18.60 -2.66 10.02
N VAL A 565 18.72 -1.34 9.94
CA VAL A 565 17.86 -0.50 9.10
C VAL A 565 18.25 -0.78 7.65
N GLN A 566 17.53 -1.70 7.01
CA GLN A 566 17.72 -2.01 5.59
C GLN A 566 16.93 -1.01 4.75
N VAL A 567 17.63 -0.03 4.20
CA VAL A 567 17.12 0.82 3.12
C VAL A 567 17.40 0.08 1.80
N THR A 568 16.34 -0.26 1.08
CA THR A 568 16.29 -0.82 -0.28
C THR A 568 16.85 -2.23 -0.55
N SER A 569 16.01 -3.05 -1.18
CA SER A 569 16.21 -4.47 -1.51
C SER A 569 17.04 -4.72 -2.78
N SER A 570 18.11 -3.98 -3.03
CA SER A 570 18.91 -4.12 -4.26
C SER A 570 19.87 -5.32 -4.24
N ILE A 571 20.32 -5.76 -3.05
CA ILE A 571 21.26 -6.87 -2.87
C ILE A 571 20.57 -8.24 -2.85
N GLU A 572 19.37 -8.35 -2.25
CA GLU A 572 18.52 -9.54 -2.40
C GLU A 572 18.08 -9.75 -3.86
N ARG A 573 18.02 -8.68 -4.68
CA ARG A 573 17.72 -8.74 -6.12
C ARG A 573 18.83 -9.39 -6.94
N LEU A 574 20.10 -9.36 -6.52
CA LEU A 574 21.18 -10.03 -7.24
C LEU A 574 21.26 -11.52 -6.88
N ASN A 575 21.07 -11.86 -5.60
CA ASN A 575 21.16 -13.23 -5.10
C ASN A 575 19.95 -14.09 -5.47
N ASN A 576 18.75 -13.51 -5.57
CA ASN A 576 17.56 -14.25 -5.98
C ASN A 576 17.51 -14.57 -7.49
N ILE A 577 18.26 -13.83 -8.33
CA ILE A 577 18.42 -14.17 -9.77
C ILE A 577 19.40 -15.35 -9.95
N ALA A 578 20.40 -15.47 -9.07
CA ALA A 578 21.29 -16.63 -9.05
C ALA A 578 20.60 -17.90 -8.52
N ALA A 579 19.68 -17.76 -7.55
CA ALA A 579 18.96 -18.89 -6.94
C ALA A 579 17.74 -19.35 -7.76
N ALA A 580 17.03 -18.45 -8.46
CA ALA A 580 15.84 -18.78 -9.26
C ALA A 580 16.16 -19.55 -10.56
N ARG A 581 17.43 -19.72 -10.93
CA ARG A 581 17.83 -20.51 -12.10
C ARG A 581 17.95 -22.02 -11.82
N ASN A 582 17.84 -22.46 -10.56
CA ASN A 582 18.07 -23.85 -10.15
C ASN A 582 16.87 -24.59 -9.54
N THR A 583 15.65 -24.03 -9.53
CA THR A 583 14.47 -24.72 -8.97
C THR A 583 13.23 -24.56 -9.85
N SER A 584 13.28 -25.17 -11.05
CA SER A 584 12.09 -25.53 -11.80
C SER A 584 11.51 -26.86 -11.28
N GLY A 585 10.29 -26.83 -10.71
CA GLY A 585 9.43 -28.02 -10.66
C GLY A 585 8.50 -28.11 -9.44
N GLY A 586 7.19 -27.98 -9.66
CA GLY A 586 6.18 -28.69 -8.85
C GLY A 586 5.01 -27.87 -8.26
N THR A 587 3.98 -27.63 -9.08
CA THR A 587 2.52 -27.80 -8.84
C THR A 587 1.89 -27.71 -7.43
N ALA A 588 0.87 -26.82 -7.34
CA ALA A 588 -0.54 -27.06 -6.96
C ALA A 588 -1.08 -26.81 -5.52
N ARG A 589 -2.11 -25.92 -5.49
CA ARG A 589 -3.45 -25.98 -4.85
C ARG A 589 -3.62 -26.40 -3.36
N GLY A 590 -4.26 -25.49 -2.59
CA GLY A 590 -5.60 -25.73 -2.02
C GLY A 590 -5.77 -26.00 -0.51
N SER A 591 -6.49 -25.08 0.14
CA SER A 591 -7.53 -25.30 1.17
C SER A 591 -7.21 -25.89 2.56
N GLY A 592 -7.46 -25.10 3.61
CA GLY A 592 -8.47 -25.47 4.62
C GLY A 592 -8.03 -26.07 5.96
N ALA A 593 -8.26 -25.26 7.01
CA ALA A 593 -8.87 -25.63 8.30
C ALA A 593 -8.03 -26.17 9.49
N MET A 594 -8.27 -25.49 10.62
CA MET A 594 -8.28 -25.91 12.02
C MET A 594 -6.96 -26.33 12.71
N LEU A 595 -6.63 -25.62 13.81
CA LEU A 595 -6.93 -26.13 15.16
C LEU A 595 -6.78 -25.03 16.23
N ARG A 596 -7.83 -24.86 17.03
CA ARG A 596 -7.83 -24.25 18.37
C ARG A 596 -6.95 -25.09 19.31
N SER A 597 -6.19 -24.45 20.20
CA SER A 597 -6.04 -25.00 21.56
C SER A 597 -5.74 -23.94 22.63
N LYS A 598 -6.09 -24.34 23.85
CA LYS A 598 -6.32 -23.61 25.09
C LYS A 598 -5.06 -23.04 25.76
N LYS A 599 -5.31 -21.93 26.46
CA LYS A 599 -4.58 -21.34 27.60
C LYS A 599 -4.16 -22.39 28.65
N MET A 600 -2.89 -22.41 29.07
CA MET A 600 -2.44 -22.71 30.44
C MET A 600 -1.12 -22.00 30.75
N ALA A 601 -0.98 -21.59 32.01
CA ALA A 601 0.06 -20.74 32.54
C ALA A 601 1.20 -21.54 33.20
N SER A 602 2.39 -20.91 33.17
CA SER A 602 3.45 -20.92 34.20
C SER A 602 4.21 -22.21 34.54
N GLY A 603 5.54 -22.14 34.41
CA GLY A 603 6.49 -22.74 35.36
C GLY A 603 7.45 -23.81 34.83
N GLY A 604 8.69 -23.40 34.52
CA GLY A 604 9.91 -24.22 34.59
C GLY A 604 10.00 -25.50 33.74
N GLY A 605 10.41 -25.40 32.47
CA GLY A 605 10.68 -26.60 31.66
C GLY A 605 11.28 -26.40 30.26
N GLY A 606 11.78 -25.20 29.92
CA GLY A 606 12.19 -24.87 28.55
C GLY A 606 13.27 -25.78 27.96
N LYS A 607 14.27 -26.18 28.76
CA LYS A 607 15.41 -26.96 28.26
C LYS A 607 15.03 -28.39 27.86
N ALA A 608 14.22 -29.07 28.68
CA ALA A 608 13.75 -30.43 28.38
C ALA A 608 12.76 -30.48 27.20
N PHE A 609 12.02 -29.39 26.96
CA PHE A 609 11.19 -29.24 25.77
C PHE A 609 12.03 -29.13 24.51
N TRP A 610 13.04 -28.25 24.49
CA TRP A 610 13.93 -28.07 23.34
C TRP A 610 14.74 -29.32 23.03
N GLU A 611 15.25 -30.04 24.03
CA GLU A 611 15.96 -31.31 23.82
C GLU A 611 15.06 -32.38 23.20
N LYS A 612 13.79 -32.47 23.63
CA LYS A 612 12.80 -33.39 23.01
C LYS A 612 12.40 -32.97 21.61
N VAL A 613 12.22 -31.67 21.34
CA VAL A 613 11.86 -31.17 20.01
C VAL A 613 13.00 -31.38 19.03
N VAL A 614 14.25 -31.13 19.42
CA VAL A 614 15.42 -31.35 18.56
C VAL A 614 15.64 -32.84 18.30
N THR A 615 15.56 -33.71 19.31
CA THR A 615 15.72 -35.16 19.10
C THR A 615 14.62 -35.75 18.24
N THR A 616 13.37 -35.30 18.43
CA THR A 616 12.24 -35.73 17.59
C THR A 616 12.36 -35.19 16.17
N GLY A 617 12.79 -33.94 16.01
CA GLY A 617 13.08 -33.33 14.71
C GLY A 617 14.18 -34.05 13.95
N LEU A 618 15.27 -34.43 14.62
CA LEU A 618 16.36 -35.20 14.02
C LEU A 618 15.92 -36.62 13.63
N ALA A 619 15.05 -37.25 14.42
CA ALA A 619 14.47 -38.55 14.10
C ALA A 619 13.54 -38.48 12.86
N PHE A 620 12.69 -37.45 12.76
CA PHE A 620 11.86 -37.27 11.57
C PHE A 620 12.67 -36.90 10.33
N TYR A 621 13.71 -36.07 10.49
CA TYR A 621 14.57 -35.70 9.37
C TYR A 621 15.39 -36.90 8.87
N SER A 622 15.89 -37.75 9.78
CA SER A 622 16.59 -38.98 9.42
C SER A 622 15.67 -40.00 8.73
N ILE A 623 14.42 -40.16 9.20
CA ILE A 623 13.40 -40.96 8.51
C ILE A 623 13.10 -40.37 7.12
N TYR A 624 12.98 -39.05 6.99
CA TYR A 624 12.73 -38.40 5.69
C TYR A 624 13.89 -38.59 4.71
N THR A 625 15.14 -38.47 5.17
CA THR A 625 16.33 -38.73 4.34
C THR A 625 16.47 -40.19 3.91
N LEU A 626 15.96 -41.15 4.69
CA LEU A 626 15.90 -42.56 4.29
C LEU A 626 14.69 -42.86 3.39
N ALA A 627 13.57 -42.18 3.62
CA ALA A 627 12.35 -42.35 2.84
C ALA A 627 12.51 -41.87 1.40
N PHE A 628 13.34 -40.86 1.12
CA PHE A 628 13.57 -40.35 -0.22
C PHE A 628 14.19 -41.38 -1.20
N PRO A 629 15.33 -42.04 -0.89
CA PRO A 629 15.88 -43.08 -1.75
C PRO A 629 14.99 -44.32 -1.82
N ILE A 630 14.30 -44.68 -0.73
CA ILE A 630 13.31 -45.78 -0.74
C ILE A 630 12.15 -45.44 -1.69
N ARG A 631 11.64 -44.20 -1.65
CA ARG A 631 10.59 -43.72 -2.55
C ARG A 631 11.01 -43.79 -4.01
N ILE A 632 12.26 -43.44 -4.33
CA ILE A 632 12.81 -43.58 -5.69
C ILE A 632 12.89 -45.05 -6.12
N MET A 633 13.26 -45.97 -5.23
CA MET A 633 13.31 -47.40 -5.55
C MET A 633 11.92 -48.05 -5.68
N VAL A 634 10.93 -47.59 -4.90
CA VAL A 634 9.57 -48.15 -4.90
C VAL A 634 8.69 -47.53 -6.00
N LEU A 635 8.95 -46.29 -6.44
CA LEU A 635 8.16 -45.59 -7.46
C LEU A 635 7.93 -46.41 -8.73
N PRO A 636 8.96 -47.05 -9.35
CA PRO A 636 8.77 -47.83 -10.56
C PRO A 636 7.81 -49.01 -10.36
N HIS A 637 7.88 -49.67 -9.21
CA HIS A 637 7.03 -50.81 -8.86
C HIS A 637 5.59 -50.37 -8.57
N PHE A 638 5.43 -49.21 -7.93
CA PHE A 638 4.13 -48.60 -7.66
C PHE A 638 3.41 -48.18 -8.96
N TYR A 639 4.11 -47.53 -9.90
CA TYR A 639 3.54 -47.18 -11.20
C TYR A 639 3.23 -48.42 -12.04
N MET A 640 4.03 -49.48 -11.94
CA MET A 640 3.74 -50.73 -12.64
C MET A 640 2.45 -51.38 -12.11
N LEU A 641 2.26 -51.44 -10.78
CA LEU A 641 1.05 -51.95 -10.14
C LEU A 641 -0.19 -51.07 -10.42
N ILE A 642 -0.03 -49.76 -10.41
CA ILE A 642 -1.12 -48.81 -10.68
C ILE A 642 -1.52 -48.82 -12.16
N SER A 643 -0.59 -48.99 -13.10
CA SER A 643 -0.95 -49.06 -14.53
C SER A 643 -1.92 -50.22 -14.81
N GLN A 644 -1.71 -51.39 -14.19
CA GLN A 644 -2.60 -52.54 -14.29
C GLN A 644 -3.99 -52.31 -13.64
N PHE A 645 -4.08 -51.34 -12.72
CA PHE A 645 -5.33 -50.97 -12.05
C PHE A 645 -6.08 -49.87 -12.80
N ILE A 646 -5.36 -48.92 -13.41
CA ILE A 646 -5.93 -47.83 -14.23
C ILE A 646 -6.56 -48.42 -15.50
N ASP A 647 -5.94 -49.41 -16.14
CA ASP A 647 -6.49 -50.08 -17.33
C ASP A 647 -7.81 -50.84 -17.06
N ARG A 648 -8.15 -51.10 -15.79
CA ARG A 648 -9.40 -51.78 -15.40
C ARG A 648 -10.50 -50.82 -14.92
N VAL A 649 -10.24 -49.53 -14.77
CA VAL A 649 -11.21 -48.55 -14.27
C VAL A 649 -11.36 -47.41 -15.30
N PRO A 650 -12.35 -47.50 -16.20
CA PRO A 650 -12.47 -46.63 -17.38
C PRO A 650 -12.64 -45.12 -17.12
N TRP A 651 -12.98 -44.69 -15.90
CA TRP A 651 -13.15 -43.27 -15.58
C TRP A 651 -11.86 -42.59 -15.07
N LEU A 652 -10.79 -43.35 -14.81
CA LEU A 652 -9.50 -42.80 -14.36
C LEU A 652 -8.55 -42.44 -15.54
N SER A 653 -8.84 -42.92 -16.75
CA SER A 653 -8.12 -42.54 -17.98
C SER A 653 -8.82 -41.35 -18.66
N ALA A 654 -8.75 -40.16 -18.07
CA ALA A 654 -9.23 -38.94 -18.72
C ALA A 654 -8.21 -38.45 -19.78
N SER A 655 -8.20 -39.12 -20.92
CA SER A 655 -7.67 -38.61 -22.19
C SER A 655 -8.79 -38.69 -23.22
N PRO A 656 -9.33 -37.56 -23.71
CA PRO A 656 -10.33 -37.61 -24.78
C PRO A 656 -9.69 -38.18 -26.05
N PRO A 657 -10.41 -38.98 -26.85
CA PRO A 657 -9.87 -39.51 -28.09
C PRO A 657 -9.62 -38.37 -29.09
N PRO A 658 -8.61 -38.50 -29.97
CA PRO A 658 -8.38 -37.52 -31.03
C PRO A 658 -9.59 -37.50 -31.96
N MET A 659 -10.25 -36.34 -32.09
CA MET A 659 -11.30 -36.18 -33.08
C MET A 659 -10.68 -36.26 -34.48
N GLN A 660 -11.15 -37.24 -35.27
CA GLN A 660 -10.88 -37.34 -36.69
C GLN A 660 -11.91 -36.48 -37.44
N PHE A 661 -11.36 -35.54 -38.22
CA PHE A 661 -11.95 -34.70 -39.28
C PHE A 661 -13.08 -33.74 -38.92
#